data_AF-A0A817QGC1-F1
#
_entry.id   AF-A0A817QGC1-F1
#
_cell.length_a   1.000
_cell.length_b   1.000
_cell.length_c   1.000
_cell.angle_alpha   90.00
_cell.angle_beta   90.00
_cell.angle_gamma   90.00
#
_symmetry.space_group_name_H-M   'P 1'
#
loop_
_entity.id
_entity.type
_entity.pdbx_description
1 polymer ?
#
loop_
_entity_poly.entity_id
_entity_poly.type
_entity_poly.pdbx_seq_one_letter_code
_entity_poly.pdbx_strand_id
1 'polypeptide(L)'
;MKSASSSLHGFMLNDGTVIKDGPKMCEEACKHYEEFFSESEIFRPHPYTDSPDLQWENFDEEIPLCTTEEVIDIVNSRKKKKSIDAHGLSNFTFNFLPLSYWSLLVEIFNHSFSEGTMPDRWKDSRMLLLAKKDPICNPGLTRPISLLDVFLKVNEKLFQTRFMNIVNRRGLLPDTQSGFRPKFRLQTRVLLFFEHISSLMANSSPVGTIFVDFRSAFDQLWFRGCIGKLKRMGIPRKYLIWIENWLMNRRAFIAIKGERSKWFRIRKGGPQGSIFTPLLFITYHSDLTETLNCCLSHHFTGDLAAIMGGGIGLKYSLQCLELEKKLSNKTPLSRINENQIWSLVVTIPDIGRKRLTEDTITAVCARVFTVFTNLRYLNIYSPDYMYFSRFSFNDELSTFFSSTLMELHINLENSNDCLYLLDGRFNKLRVLYVNIGFIFPTSAMIGNKEELPNLRCFSLTCQLEQNYYDELIIPLLHRMPNLESISLYLAHDHIHRFIDGNDLKKNIINHMPRLNKFLFNIRSIISLNDQISLLSNNDIQRTFSNFTGNQIISCVNYFPKMKRGQCHIYSYPYTLNYYHNITNNFPGGLFKRVREISLYDEHPFEYEFFIEIAQAFPSLRKLSLSNRKGQKLKNSKMNYPLIEYPHLNDLELIDIHKDYVELFLDNTKTLLSDNLCLSVEYRPLRKVTNNFKKDTMRFNCAKVVQLMIPAKFKISQRFKAYFPHVKISQFY
;
A
#
# COMPACT_ATOMS: atom_id res chain seq x y z
N MET A 1 -24.54 7.70 32.59
CA MET A 1 -24.86 6.84 31.43
C MET A 1 -24.37 7.53 30.16
N LYS A 2 -23.48 6.91 29.35
CA LYS A 2 -23.06 7.51 28.07
C LYS A 2 -23.86 6.85 26.93
N SER A 3 -24.83 7.57 26.38
CA SER A 3 -25.49 7.21 25.12
C SER A 3 -24.46 7.25 23.98
N ALA A 4 -24.69 6.52 22.89
CA ALA A 4 -23.89 6.69 21.69
C ALA A 4 -23.99 8.17 21.26
N SER A 5 -22.85 8.87 21.22
CA SER A 5 -22.76 10.29 20.90
C SER A 5 -21.98 10.50 19.62
N SER A 6 -22.25 11.62 18.95
CA SER A 6 -21.36 12.11 17.90
C SER A 6 -19.93 12.23 18.43
N SER A 7 -18.94 11.98 17.55
CA SER A 7 -17.52 12.15 17.88
C SER A 7 -17.00 13.56 17.56
N LEU A 8 -17.89 14.49 17.19
CA LEU A 8 -17.51 15.80 16.72
C LEU A 8 -17.31 16.79 17.86
N HIS A 9 -16.22 17.54 17.79
CA HIS A 9 -15.92 18.63 18.70
C HIS A 9 -16.29 20.00 18.09
N GLY A 10 -16.26 20.11 16.75
CA GLY A 10 -16.72 21.28 16.00
C GLY A 10 -16.82 21.03 14.49
N PHE A 11 -17.51 21.92 13.76
CA PHE A 11 -17.54 21.95 12.30
C PHE A 11 -16.67 23.06 11.75
N MET A 12 -15.88 22.74 10.73
CA MET A 12 -15.16 23.74 9.93
C MET A 12 -15.98 24.09 8.70
N LEU A 13 -16.30 25.37 8.53
CA LEU A 13 -16.97 25.92 7.36
C LEU A 13 -15.96 26.14 6.22
N ASN A 14 -16.47 26.45 5.02
CA ASN A 14 -15.64 26.63 3.81
C ASN A 14 -14.69 27.83 3.91
N ASP A 15 -15.02 28.83 4.71
CA ASP A 15 -14.21 30.02 5.01
C ASP A 15 -13.15 29.78 6.10
N GLY A 16 -13.08 28.56 6.66
CA GLY A 16 -12.18 28.19 7.75
C GLY A 16 -12.74 28.43 9.17
N THR A 17 -13.92 29.03 9.30
CA THR A 17 -14.56 29.28 10.59
C THR A 17 -14.95 27.97 11.29
N VAL A 18 -14.71 27.86 12.61
CA VAL A 18 -15.02 26.66 13.39
C VAL A 18 -16.21 26.88 14.34
N ILE A 19 -17.32 26.18 14.08
CA ILE A 19 -18.51 26.15 14.94
C ILE A 19 -18.36 25.05 15.99
N LYS A 20 -18.44 25.38 17.29
CA LYS A 20 -18.40 24.39 18.39
C LYS A 20 -19.71 24.28 19.18
N ASP A 21 -20.63 25.20 18.93
CA ASP A 21 -21.95 25.28 19.57
C ASP A 21 -22.87 24.15 19.07
N GLY A 22 -23.45 23.38 19.99
CA GLY A 22 -24.22 22.17 19.68
C GLY A 22 -25.43 22.42 18.76
N PRO A 23 -26.33 23.36 19.08
CA PRO A 23 -27.48 23.71 18.23
C PRO A 23 -27.07 24.17 16.82
N LYS A 24 -26.12 25.11 16.71
CA LYS A 24 -25.63 25.57 15.40
C LYS A 24 -24.96 24.45 14.60
N MET A 25 -24.24 23.55 15.26
CA MET A 25 -23.69 22.36 14.62
C MET A 25 -24.82 21.49 14.03
N CYS A 26 -25.86 21.17 14.80
CA CYS A 26 -26.99 20.39 14.31
C CYS A 26 -27.70 21.04 13.12
N GLU A 27 -27.88 22.36 13.14
CA GLU A 27 -28.52 23.10 12.05
C GLU A 27 -27.71 23.01 10.76
N GLU A 28 -26.40 23.28 10.83
CA GLU A 28 -25.56 23.32 9.64
C GLU A 28 -25.31 21.94 9.04
N ALA A 29 -25.16 20.92 9.90
CA ALA A 29 -25.15 19.55 9.47
C ALA A 29 -26.48 19.15 8.80
N CYS A 30 -27.61 19.62 9.33
CA CYS A 30 -28.93 19.30 8.78
C CYS A 30 -29.08 19.89 7.36
N LYS A 31 -28.67 21.15 7.14
CA LYS A 31 -28.68 21.76 5.81
C LYS A 31 -27.85 20.93 4.82
N HIS A 32 -26.63 20.58 5.20
CA HIS A 32 -25.74 19.78 4.37
C HIS A 32 -26.33 18.41 4.02
N TYR A 33 -26.85 17.67 5.00
CA TYR A 33 -27.34 16.32 4.78
C TYR A 33 -28.74 16.27 4.14
N GLU A 34 -29.59 17.27 4.38
CA GLU A 34 -30.86 17.43 3.68
C GLU A 34 -30.64 17.61 2.18
N GLU A 35 -29.67 18.47 1.80
CA GLU A 35 -29.23 18.62 0.41
C GLU A 35 -28.54 17.36 -0.10
N PHE A 36 -27.60 16.79 0.65
CA PHE A 36 -26.86 15.59 0.24
C PHE A 36 -27.78 14.40 -0.03
N PHE A 37 -28.83 14.18 0.77
CA PHE A 37 -29.81 13.11 0.60
C PHE A 37 -31.03 13.50 -0.25
N SER A 38 -31.06 14.72 -0.79
CA SER A 38 -32.07 15.11 -1.78
C SER A 38 -31.88 14.34 -3.11
N GLU A 39 -32.97 14.18 -3.85
CA GLU A 39 -32.93 13.75 -5.24
C GLU A 39 -32.37 14.91 -6.08
N SER A 40 -31.20 14.74 -6.68
CA SER A 40 -30.68 15.69 -7.66
C SER A 40 -31.24 15.38 -9.05
N GLU A 41 -31.50 16.41 -9.87
CA GLU A 41 -32.00 16.32 -11.26
C GLU A 41 -31.05 15.63 -12.26
N ILE A 42 -29.94 15.06 -11.82
CA ILE A 42 -28.88 14.55 -12.71
C ILE A 42 -29.21 13.14 -13.26
N PHE A 43 -30.28 12.49 -12.80
CA PHE A 43 -30.61 11.13 -13.21
C PHE A 43 -31.52 11.07 -14.44
N ARG A 44 -30.91 11.02 -15.63
CA ARG A 44 -31.58 10.43 -16.80
C ARG A 44 -31.38 8.91 -16.79
N PRO A 45 -32.43 8.12 -17.10
CA PRO A 45 -32.31 6.67 -17.22
C PRO A 45 -31.22 6.30 -18.25
N HIS A 46 -30.41 5.29 -17.95
CA HIS A 46 -29.51 4.68 -18.96
C HIS A 46 -30.35 3.72 -19.80
N PRO A 47 -30.11 3.51 -21.11
CA PRO A 47 -30.89 2.63 -22.01
C PRO A 47 -31.18 1.18 -21.53
N TYR A 48 -30.59 0.74 -20.41
CA TYR A 48 -30.96 -0.51 -19.72
C TYR A 48 -32.24 -0.39 -18.85
N THR A 49 -32.82 0.79 -18.70
CA THR A 49 -34.18 0.96 -18.17
C THR A 49 -35.26 0.75 -19.24
N ASP A 50 -34.87 0.69 -20.52
CA ASP A 50 -35.78 0.55 -21.67
C ASP A 50 -35.60 -0.77 -22.45
N SER A 51 -34.77 -1.71 -21.95
CA SER A 51 -34.76 -3.08 -22.47
C SER A 51 -36.04 -3.82 -22.05
N PRO A 52 -36.62 -4.67 -22.93
CA PRO A 52 -37.91 -5.30 -22.67
C PRO A 52 -37.88 -6.07 -21.35
N ASP A 53 -38.97 -5.98 -20.60
CA ASP A 53 -39.19 -6.78 -19.39
C ASP A 53 -38.82 -8.24 -19.69
N LEU A 54 -37.79 -8.75 -19.00
CA LEU A 54 -37.52 -10.19 -18.98
C LEU A 54 -38.83 -10.88 -18.59
N GLN A 55 -39.25 -11.87 -19.38
CA GLN A 55 -40.45 -12.64 -19.07
C GLN A 55 -40.31 -13.22 -17.66
N TRP A 56 -41.32 -12.93 -16.84
CA TRP A 56 -41.27 -13.07 -15.41
C TRP A 56 -41.47 -14.53 -15.02
N GLU A 57 -40.39 -15.31 -14.93
CA GLU A 57 -40.52 -16.76 -14.72
C GLU A 57 -40.88 -17.18 -13.28
N ASN A 58 -40.98 -16.27 -12.29
CA ASN A 58 -41.30 -16.65 -10.90
C ASN A 58 -41.96 -15.50 -10.08
N PHE A 59 -43.20 -15.11 -10.40
CA PHE A 59 -43.94 -14.09 -9.65
C PHE A 59 -44.36 -14.51 -8.23
N ASP A 60 -44.52 -15.80 -7.99
CA ASP A 60 -45.31 -16.31 -6.85
C ASP A 60 -44.47 -16.79 -5.65
N GLU A 61 -43.15 -16.58 -5.69
CA GLU A 61 -42.32 -16.88 -4.51
C GLU A 61 -42.61 -15.86 -3.39
N GLU A 62 -43.41 -16.30 -2.43
CA GLU A 62 -43.71 -15.57 -1.20
C GLU A 62 -42.50 -15.46 -0.29
N ILE A 63 -42.49 -14.42 0.55
CA ILE A 63 -41.49 -14.29 1.61
C ILE A 63 -41.87 -15.25 2.74
N PRO A 64 -41.01 -16.23 3.13
CA PRO A 64 -41.35 -17.18 4.18
C PRO A 64 -41.71 -16.50 5.51
N LEU A 65 -42.79 -16.97 6.16
CA LEU A 65 -43.20 -16.44 7.46
C LEU A 65 -42.18 -16.78 8.56
N CYS A 66 -42.15 -15.99 9.64
CA CYS A 66 -41.34 -16.24 10.82
C CYS A 66 -42.14 -16.90 11.95
N THR A 67 -41.43 -17.62 12.81
CA THR A 67 -41.98 -18.18 14.05
C THR A 67 -41.52 -17.38 15.26
N THR A 68 -42.18 -17.61 16.40
CA THR A 68 -41.82 -17.00 17.68
C THR A 68 -40.39 -17.36 18.08
N GLU A 69 -39.97 -18.62 17.89
CA GLU A 69 -38.61 -19.07 18.19
C GLU A 69 -37.58 -18.33 17.34
N GLU A 70 -37.80 -18.21 16.02
CA GLU A 70 -36.90 -17.49 15.11
C GLU A 70 -36.71 -16.02 15.55
N VAL A 71 -37.79 -15.36 15.94
CA VAL A 71 -37.75 -13.97 16.42
C VAL A 71 -36.98 -13.86 17.73
N ILE A 72 -37.26 -14.74 18.70
CA ILE A 72 -36.57 -14.76 20.00
C ILE A 72 -35.07 -15.01 19.81
N ASP A 73 -34.70 -15.97 18.96
CA ASP A 73 -33.30 -16.29 18.68
C ASP A 73 -32.55 -15.11 18.06
N ILE A 74 -33.16 -14.42 17.10
CA ILE A 74 -32.57 -13.21 16.50
C ILE A 74 -32.39 -12.10 17.53
N VAL A 75 -33.31 -11.95 18.48
CA VAL A 75 -33.19 -10.95 19.53
C VAL A 75 -32.07 -11.33 20.50
N ASN A 76 -32.01 -12.59 20.91
CA ASN A 76 -31.02 -13.10 21.86
C ASN A 76 -29.60 -13.10 21.29
N SER A 77 -29.44 -13.34 19.99
CA SER A 77 -28.12 -13.37 19.32
C SER A 77 -27.49 -11.98 19.15
N ARG A 78 -28.24 -10.89 19.38
CA ARG A 78 -27.76 -9.52 19.19
C ARG A 78 -26.99 -9.01 20.39
N LYS A 79 -25.96 -8.21 20.11
CA LYS A 79 -25.29 -7.42 21.16
C LYS A 79 -26.29 -6.43 21.77
N LYS A 80 -26.47 -6.52 23.09
CA LYS A 80 -27.32 -5.63 23.89
C LYS A 80 -26.65 -4.25 24.03
N LYS A 81 -26.68 -3.45 22.96
CA LYS A 81 -26.16 -2.08 22.93
C LYS A 81 -27.15 -1.12 23.57
N LYS A 82 -26.63 -0.14 24.33
CA LYS A 82 -27.41 0.93 25.01
C LYS A 82 -27.78 2.11 24.10
N SER A 83 -27.45 2.05 22.81
CA SER A 83 -27.80 3.10 21.84
C SER A 83 -29.32 3.14 21.66
N ILE A 84 -29.91 4.33 21.81
CA ILE A 84 -31.33 4.58 21.55
C ILE A 84 -31.58 4.95 20.09
N ASP A 85 -32.75 4.61 19.56
CA ASP A 85 -33.20 5.02 18.22
C ASP A 85 -33.83 6.43 18.23
N ALA A 86 -34.58 6.76 17.18
CA ALA A 86 -35.27 8.04 17.04
C ALA A 86 -36.42 8.26 18.03
N HIS A 87 -36.94 7.18 18.63
CA HIS A 87 -38.09 7.17 19.53
C HIS A 87 -37.71 6.85 20.98
N GLY A 88 -36.42 6.78 21.28
CA GLY A 88 -35.92 6.53 22.63
C GLY A 88 -35.85 5.05 23.02
N LEU A 89 -36.07 4.12 22.07
CA LEU A 89 -35.99 2.68 22.35
C LEU A 89 -34.58 2.15 22.12
N SER A 90 -34.20 1.11 22.86
CA SER A 90 -32.89 0.45 22.71
C SER A 90 -33.06 -1.06 22.63
N ASN A 91 -32.00 -1.79 22.30
CA ASN A 91 -32.07 -3.26 22.29
C ASN A 91 -32.46 -3.86 23.67
N PHE A 92 -32.34 -3.09 24.77
CA PHE A 92 -32.81 -3.52 26.08
C PHE A 92 -34.34 -3.59 26.18
N THR A 93 -35.07 -2.89 25.31
CA THR A 93 -36.54 -2.92 25.28
C THR A 93 -37.07 -4.35 25.20
N PHE A 94 -36.40 -5.24 24.46
CA PHE A 94 -36.81 -6.64 24.35
C PHE A 94 -36.73 -7.44 25.66
N ASN A 95 -35.86 -7.07 26.61
CA ASN A 95 -35.76 -7.80 27.88
C ASN A 95 -37.00 -7.61 28.79
N PHE A 96 -37.80 -6.59 28.50
CA PHE A 96 -38.96 -6.21 29.32
C PHE A 96 -40.29 -6.48 28.60
N LEU A 97 -40.25 -7.15 27.44
CA LEU A 97 -41.47 -7.51 26.71
C LEU A 97 -42.18 -8.69 27.39
N PRO A 98 -43.49 -8.57 27.68
CA PRO A 98 -44.30 -9.70 28.13
C PRO A 98 -44.34 -10.84 27.10
N LEU A 99 -44.60 -12.07 27.54
CA LEU A 99 -44.67 -13.24 26.65
C LEU A 99 -45.69 -13.06 25.50
N SER A 100 -46.84 -12.45 25.79
CA SER A 100 -47.89 -12.17 24.79
C SER A 100 -47.49 -11.16 23.72
N TYR A 101 -46.45 -10.36 23.94
CA TYR A 101 -45.98 -9.40 22.93
C TYR A 101 -45.19 -10.08 21.82
N TRP A 102 -44.61 -11.26 22.08
CA TRP A 102 -43.83 -11.97 21.06
C TRP A 102 -44.73 -12.49 19.94
N SER A 103 -45.91 -13.03 20.26
CA SER A 103 -46.87 -13.46 19.25
C SER A 103 -47.36 -12.29 18.40
N LEU A 104 -47.63 -11.13 19.03
CA LEU A 104 -48.02 -9.92 18.30
C LEU A 104 -46.89 -9.42 17.38
N LEU A 105 -45.63 -9.46 17.82
CA LEU A 105 -44.49 -9.09 16.98
C LEU A 105 -44.35 -10.01 15.77
N VAL A 106 -44.53 -11.31 15.96
CA VAL A 106 -44.54 -12.30 14.87
C VAL A 106 -45.65 -11.99 13.87
N GLU A 107 -46.86 -11.69 14.34
CA GLU A 107 -48.00 -11.32 13.48
C GLU A 107 -47.69 -10.06 12.66
N ILE A 108 -47.14 -9.02 13.30
CA ILE A 108 -46.73 -7.78 12.60
C ILE A 108 -45.64 -8.07 11.57
N PHE A 109 -44.64 -8.88 11.89
CA PHE A 109 -43.56 -9.21 10.95
C PHE A 109 -44.07 -10.07 9.78
N ASN A 110 -44.97 -11.01 10.04
CA ASN A 110 -45.58 -11.85 9.02
C ASN A 110 -46.50 -11.04 8.10
N HIS A 111 -47.29 -10.12 8.65
CA HIS A 111 -48.06 -9.16 7.86
C HIS A 111 -47.15 -8.26 7.02
N SER A 112 -46.00 -7.86 7.57
CA SER A 112 -45.00 -7.11 6.80
C SER A 112 -44.49 -7.89 5.60
N PHE A 113 -44.25 -9.20 5.75
CA PHE A 113 -43.80 -10.07 4.66
C PHE A 113 -44.91 -10.39 3.65
N SER A 114 -46.15 -10.63 4.09
CA SER A 114 -47.26 -10.94 3.18
C SER A 114 -47.67 -9.72 2.35
N GLU A 115 -47.78 -8.54 2.97
CA GLU A 115 -48.25 -7.32 2.31
C GLU A 115 -47.12 -6.46 1.73
N GLY A 116 -45.87 -6.72 2.12
CA GLY A 116 -44.73 -5.89 1.74
C GLY A 116 -44.76 -4.48 2.35
N THR A 117 -45.44 -4.32 3.50
CA THR A 117 -45.59 -3.03 4.20
C THR A 117 -44.88 -3.03 5.54
N MET A 118 -44.53 -1.85 6.07
CA MET A 118 -44.06 -1.71 7.44
C MET A 118 -44.48 -0.37 8.04
N PRO A 119 -44.58 -0.24 9.38
CA PRO A 119 -44.92 1.01 10.02
C PRO A 119 -43.96 2.15 9.63
N ASP A 120 -44.48 3.31 9.24
CA ASP A 120 -43.62 4.46 8.89
C ASP A 120 -42.72 4.89 10.05
N ARG A 121 -43.20 4.73 11.28
CA ARG A 121 -42.43 5.03 12.50
C ARG A 121 -41.12 4.25 12.59
N TRP A 122 -41.09 3.00 12.10
CA TRP A 122 -39.89 2.16 12.09
C TRP A 122 -38.81 2.71 11.15
N LYS A 123 -39.23 3.48 10.14
CA LYS A 123 -38.34 4.08 9.15
C LYS A 123 -37.73 5.39 9.62
N ASP A 124 -38.16 5.96 10.75
CA ASP A 124 -37.50 7.11 11.36
C ASP A 124 -36.10 6.73 11.86
N SER A 125 -35.12 7.63 11.68
CA SER A 125 -33.75 7.37 12.15
C SER A 125 -33.15 8.57 12.86
N ARG A 126 -32.37 8.27 13.90
CA ARG A 126 -31.52 9.25 14.58
C ARG A 126 -30.12 9.17 14.00
N MET A 127 -29.68 10.22 13.34
CA MET A 127 -28.40 10.26 12.64
C MET A 127 -27.30 10.83 13.54
N LEU A 128 -26.27 10.02 13.80
CA LEU A 128 -25.06 10.43 14.50
C LEU A 128 -23.93 10.67 13.50
N LEU A 129 -23.21 11.76 13.67
CA LEU A 129 -22.06 12.08 12.83
C LEU A 129 -20.76 11.65 13.51
N LEU A 130 -19.99 10.81 12.82
CA LEU A 130 -18.67 10.39 13.26
C LEU A 130 -17.61 11.00 12.34
N ALA A 131 -16.58 11.62 12.90
CA ALA A 131 -15.44 12.12 12.15
C ALA A 131 -14.69 10.96 11.46
N LYS A 132 -14.27 11.15 10.20
CA LYS A 132 -13.41 10.16 9.52
C LYS A 132 -12.00 10.11 10.11
N LYS A 133 -11.46 11.26 10.51
CA LYS A 133 -10.13 11.43 11.12
C LYS A 133 -10.21 12.43 12.28
N ASP A 134 -10.27 13.72 11.97
CA ASP A 134 -10.19 14.78 12.96
C ASP A 134 -11.56 15.13 13.58
N PRO A 135 -11.65 15.29 14.92
CA PRO A 135 -12.89 15.67 15.60
C PRO A 135 -13.44 17.05 15.20
N ILE A 136 -12.60 17.88 14.57
CA ILE A 136 -12.99 19.16 13.95
C ILE A 136 -12.80 19.00 12.44
N CYS A 137 -13.90 18.87 11.71
CA CYS A 137 -13.87 18.69 10.27
C CYS A 137 -15.11 19.32 9.64
N ASN A 138 -15.14 19.45 8.31
CA ASN A 138 -16.37 19.86 7.61
C ASN A 138 -17.37 18.68 7.57
N PRO A 139 -18.69 18.95 7.35
CA PRO A 139 -19.71 17.91 7.27
C PRO A 139 -19.40 16.79 6.26
N GLY A 140 -18.78 17.11 5.12
CA GLY A 140 -18.42 16.13 4.07
C GLY A 140 -17.33 15.12 4.47
N LEU A 141 -16.60 15.38 5.55
CA LEU A 141 -15.58 14.49 6.14
C LEU A 141 -16.13 13.68 7.33
N THR A 142 -17.45 13.64 7.50
CA THR A 142 -18.11 12.83 8.51
C THR A 142 -18.72 11.55 7.92
N ARG A 143 -19.12 10.62 8.78
CA ARG A 143 -19.92 9.43 8.46
C ARG A 143 -21.29 9.55 9.13
N PRO A 144 -22.40 9.54 8.35
CA PRO A 144 -23.76 9.66 8.89
C PRO A 144 -24.31 8.30 9.37
N ILE A 145 -24.04 7.93 10.62
CA ILE A 145 -24.54 6.68 11.21
C ILE A 145 -26.01 6.80 11.58
N SER A 146 -26.86 5.99 10.95
CA SER A 146 -28.29 5.92 11.21
C SER A 146 -28.59 4.93 12.34
N LEU A 147 -29.05 5.43 13.48
CA LEU A 147 -29.61 4.60 14.55
C LEU A 147 -31.08 4.32 14.23
N LEU A 148 -31.31 3.13 13.65
CA LEU A 148 -32.63 2.63 13.26
C LEU A 148 -33.42 2.08 14.45
N ASP A 149 -34.74 2.03 14.26
CA ASP A 149 -35.71 1.39 15.15
C ASP A 149 -35.31 -0.05 15.48
N VAL A 150 -35.52 -0.42 16.75
CA VAL A 150 -35.10 -1.72 17.29
C VAL A 150 -35.89 -2.89 16.70
N PHE A 151 -37.19 -2.71 16.42
CA PHE A 151 -38.06 -3.70 15.79
C PHE A 151 -37.77 -3.77 14.29
N LEU A 152 -37.53 -2.63 13.63
CA LEU A 152 -37.10 -2.62 12.22
C LEU A 152 -35.87 -3.49 12.02
N LYS A 153 -34.86 -3.35 12.88
CA LYS A 153 -33.64 -4.17 12.76
C LYS A 153 -33.96 -5.66 12.84
N VAL A 154 -34.90 -6.09 13.69
CA VAL A 154 -35.32 -7.51 13.79
C VAL A 154 -35.95 -7.96 12.49
N ASN A 155 -36.90 -7.19 11.98
CA ASN A 155 -37.55 -7.46 10.70
C ASN A 155 -36.54 -7.48 9.52
N GLU A 156 -35.60 -6.52 9.46
CA GLU A 156 -34.51 -6.49 8.47
C GLU A 156 -33.64 -7.75 8.52
N LYS A 157 -33.40 -8.32 9.71
CA LYS A 157 -32.57 -9.53 9.83
C LYS A 157 -33.32 -10.77 9.35
N LEU A 158 -34.60 -10.88 9.71
CA LEU A 158 -35.49 -11.91 9.18
C LEU A 158 -35.51 -11.83 7.64
N PHE A 159 -35.79 -10.65 7.09
CA PHE A 159 -35.81 -10.41 5.65
C PHE A 159 -34.45 -10.69 5.00
N GLN A 160 -33.34 -10.24 5.59
CA GLN A 160 -31.99 -10.47 5.08
C GLN A 160 -31.71 -11.96 4.90
N THR A 161 -32.08 -12.82 5.87
CA THR A 161 -31.87 -14.26 5.76
C THR A 161 -32.63 -14.85 4.56
N ARG A 162 -33.88 -14.41 4.37
CA ARG A 162 -34.76 -14.84 3.27
C ARG A 162 -34.23 -14.34 1.92
N PHE A 163 -33.82 -13.08 1.84
CA PHE A 163 -33.25 -12.49 0.62
C PHE A 163 -31.90 -13.12 0.27
N MET A 164 -31.05 -13.40 1.26
CA MET A 164 -29.75 -14.05 1.04
C MET A 164 -29.92 -15.49 0.51
N ASN A 165 -30.99 -16.19 0.90
CA ASN A 165 -31.33 -17.49 0.31
C ASN A 165 -31.54 -17.38 -1.20
N ILE A 166 -32.38 -16.42 -1.64
CA ILE A 166 -32.62 -16.17 -3.07
C ILE A 166 -31.32 -15.80 -3.79
N VAL A 167 -30.55 -14.87 -3.21
CA VAL A 167 -29.27 -14.42 -3.78
C VAL A 167 -28.29 -15.59 -3.97
N ASN A 168 -28.18 -16.49 -3.00
CA ASN A 168 -27.29 -17.65 -3.09
C ASN A 168 -27.83 -18.73 -4.03
N ARG A 169 -29.12 -19.09 -3.89
CA ARG A 169 -29.76 -20.16 -4.67
C ARG A 169 -29.74 -19.87 -6.17
N ARG A 170 -29.79 -18.59 -6.54
CA ARG A 170 -29.75 -18.13 -7.93
C ARG A 170 -28.37 -17.65 -8.38
N GLY A 171 -27.34 -17.74 -7.54
CA GLY A 171 -25.97 -17.35 -7.91
C GLY A 171 -25.81 -15.88 -8.28
N LEU A 172 -26.57 -14.96 -7.66
CA LEU A 172 -26.64 -13.55 -8.08
C LEU A 172 -25.41 -12.72 -7.68
N LEU A 173 -24.51 -13.25 -6.86
CA LEU A 173 -23.27 -12.57 -6.46
C LEU A 173 -22.07 -13.24 -7.13
N PRO A 174 -21.19 -12.48 -7.79
CA PRO A 174 -20.01 -13.04 -8.42
C PRO A 174 -19.03 -13.56 -7.37
N ASP A 175 -18.25 -14.58 -7.73
CA ASP A 175 -17.21 -15.15 -6.86
C ASP A 175 -16.07 -14.18 -6.55
N THR A 176 -15.98 -13.07 -7.28
CA THR A 176 -15.03 -11.97 -7.05
C THR A 176 -15.45 -11.05 -5.90
N GLN A 177 -16.71 -11.09 -5.44
CA GLN A 177 -17.23 -10.31 -4.32
C GLN A 177 -17.15 -11.10 -3.01
N SER A 178 -16.34 -10.65 -2.06
CA SER A 178 -16.22 -11.28 -0.73
C SER A 178 -16.91 -10.50 0.40
N GLY A 179 -17.21 -9.23 0.19
CA GLY A 179 -17.77 -8.35 1.21
C GLY A 179 -19.17 -8.77 1.66
N PHE A 180 -19.43 -8.73 2.97
CA PHE A 180 -20.75 -9.04 3.59
C PHE A 180 -21.35 -10.41 3.24
N ARG A 181 -20.56 -11.35 2.71
CA ARG A 181 -20.99 -12.73 2.45
C ARG A 181 -20.56 -13.66 3.59
N PRO A 182 -21.45 -14.54 4.08
CA PRO A 182 -21.07 -15.57 5.03
C PRO A 182 -19.95 -16.45 4.46
N LYS A 183 -18.97 -16.81 5.29
CA LYS A 183 -17.79 -17.63 4.95
C LYS A 183 -16.75 -16.99 4.02
N PHE A 184 -16.99 -15.80 3.49
CA PHE A 184 -15.98 -15.02 2.76
C PHE A 184 -15.28 -14.05 3.73
N ARG A 185 -13.95 -13.99 3.68
CA ARG A 185 -13.16 -13.09 4.52
C ARG A 185 -12.22 -12.24 3.67
N LEU A 186 -11.83 -11.07 4.21
CA LEU A 186 -10.88 -10.18 3.55
C LEU A 186 -9.55 -10.89 3.30
N GLN A 187 -9.05 -11.68 4.27
CA GLN A 187 -7.77 -12.37 4.15
C GLN A 187 -7.72 -13.31 2.93
N THR A 188 -8.79 -14.08 2.70
CA THR A 188 -8.89 -14.97 1.54
C THR A 188 -8.92 -14.18 0.23
N ARG A 189 -9.63 -13.04 0.19
CA ARG A 189 -9.66 -12.17 -0.99
C ARG A 189 -8.29 -11.58 -1.30
N VAL A 190 -7.58 -11.10 -0.27
CA VAL A 190 -6.24 -10.54 -0.40
C VAL A 190 -5.24 -11.62 -0.84
N LEU A 191 -5.36 -12.85 -0.32
CA LEU A 191 -4.53 -13.97 -0.75
C LEU A 191 -4.73 -14.28 -2.25
N LEU A 192 -5.98 -14.42 -2.68
CA LEU A 192 -6.32 -14.65 -4.10
C LEU A 192 -5.84 -13.50 -5.00
N PHE A 193 -5.94 -12.26 -4.50
CA PHE A 193 -5.42 -11.09 -5.18
C PHE A 193 -3.89 -11.18 -5.38
N PHE A 194 -3.12 -11.49 -4.34
CA PHE A 194 -1.68 -11.68 -4.47
C PHE A 194 -1.31 -12.89 -5.33
N GLU A 195 -2.05 -13.99 -5.23
CA GLU A 195 -1.83 -15.17 -6.06
C GLU A 195 -2.02 -14.86 -7.56
N HIS A 196 -3.05 -14.08 -7.91
CA HIS A 196 -3.24 -13.62 -9.30
C HIS A 196 -2.09 -12.71 -9.76
N ILE A 197 -1.63 -11.78 -8.92
CA ILE A 197 -0.48 -10.93 -9.25
C ILE A 197 0.78 -11.79 -9.44
N SER A 198 1.08 -12.70 -8.50
CA SER A 198 2.22 -13.60 -8.58
C SER A 198 2.19 -14.49 -9.81
N SER A 199 1.01 -15.03 -10.17
CA SER A 199 0.83 -15.84 -11.36
C SER A 199 1.06 -15.05 -12.65
N LEU A 200 0.55 -13.81 -12.74
CA LEU A 200 0.80 -12.94 -13.90
C LEU A 200 2.28 -12.53 -14.00
N MET A 201 2.92 -12.20 -12.88
CA MET A 201 4.35 -11.87 -12.85
C MET A 201 5.22 -13.07 -13.24
N ALA A 202 4.90 -14.28 -12.78
CA ALA A 202 5.60 -15.51 -13.18
C ALA A 202 5.55 -15.75 -14.70
N ASN A 203 4.47 -15.31 -15.35
CA ASN A 203 4.28 -15.38 -16.79
C ASN A 203 4.90 -14.19 -17.56
N SER A 204 5.84 -13.46 -16.96
CA SER A 204 6.56 -12.35 -17.63
C SER A 204 5.65 -11.25 -18.18
N SER A 205 4.46 -11.07 -17.60
CA SER A 205 3.50 -10.04 -17.99
C SER A 205 3.63 -8.83 -17.05
N PRO A 206 3.60 -7.57 -17.55
CA PRO A 206 3.45 -6.42 -16.68
C PRO A 206 2.09 -6.51 -15.99
N VAL A 207 2.07 -6.14 -14.72
CA VAL A 207 0.87 -6.23 -13.89
C VAL A 207 0.53 -4.85 -13.38
N GLY A 208 -0.61 -4.33 -13.82
CA GLY A 208 -1.18 -3.09 -13.30
C GLY A 208 -2.29 -3.41 -12.32
N THR A 209 -2.29 -2.81 -11.15
CA THR A 209 -3.42 -2.87 -10.21
C THR A 209 -4.01 -1.50 -10.00
N ILE A 210 -5.31 -1.37 -10.20
CA ILE A 210 -6.08 -0.15 -9.94
C ILE A 210 -6.96 -0.38 -8.73
N PHE A 211 -6.89 0.55 -7.77
CA PHE A 211 -7.74 0.58 -6.59
C PHE A 211 -8.79 1.68 -6.72
N VAL A 212 -10.05 1.28 -6.64
CA VAL A 212 -11.24 2.14 -6.71
C VAL A 212 -11.96 2.08 -5.37
N ASP A 213 -12.26 3.25 -4.80
CA ASP A 213 -13.04 3.40 -3.56
C ASP A 213 -14.32 4.18 -3.87
N PHE A 214 -15.49 3.58 -3.62
CA PHE A 214 -16.76 4.26 -3.84
C PHE A 214 -17.02 5.30 -2.74
N ARG A 215 -17.02 6.57 -3.14
CA ARG A 215 -17.32 7.69 -2.22
C ARG A 215 -18.72 7.51 -1.61
N SER A 216 -18.78 7.39 -0.29
CA SER A 216 -20.04 7.30 0.46
C SER A 216 -20.98 6.24 -0.13
N ALA A 217 -20.43 5.07 -0.47
CA ALA A 217 -21.08 4.04 -1.27
C ALA A 217 -22.55 3.73 -0.87
N PHE A 218 -22.82 3.54 0.42
CA PHE A 218 -24.16 3.26 0.91
C PHE A 218 -25.11 4.45 0.79
N ASP A 219 -24.61 5.66 1.01
CA ASP A 219 -25.40 6.88 1.04
C ASP A 219 -25.84 7.35 -0.36
N GLN A 220 -25.30 6.73 -1.42
CA GLN A 220 -25.59 7.07 -2.82
C GLN A 220 -26.50 6.06 -3.53
N LEU A 221 -27.02 5.05 -2.83
CA LEU A 221 -27.93 4.05 -3.40
C LEU A 221 -29.18 4.72 -4.02
N TRP A 222 -29.34 4.61 -5.33
CA TRP A 222 -30.50 5.16 -6.04
C TRP A 222 -31.69 4.20 -5.96
N PHE A 223 -32.79 4.64 -5.33
CA PHE A 223 -33.92 3.77 -5.02
C PHE A 223 -34.59 3.17 -6.27
N ARG A 224 -35.03 3.99 -7.22
CA ARG A 224 -35.71 3.51 -8.44
C ARG A 224 -34.81 2.60 -9.29
N GLY A 225 -33.53 2.98 -9.43
CA GLY A 225 -32.55 2.16 -10.14
C GLY A 225 -32.28 0.83 -9.45
N CYS A 226 -32.25 0.81 -8.12
CA CYS A 226 -32.09 -0.41 -7.34
C CYS A 226 -33.25 -1.38 -7.57
N ILE A 227 -34.50 -0.92 -7.44
CA ILE A 227 -35.68 -1.74 -7.68
C ILE A 227 -35.72 -2.26 -9.12
N GLY A 228 -35.53 -1.39 -10.11
CA GLY A 228 -35.51 -1.79 -11.52
C GLY A 228 -34.41 -2.81 -11.84
N LYS A 229 -33.25 -2.71 -11.20
CA LYS A 229 -32.17 -3.69 -11.36
C LYS A 229 -32.51 -5.03 -10.70
N LEU A 230 -32.98 -5.03 -9.46
CA LEU A 230 -33.38 -6.26 -8.77
C LEU A 230 -34.48 -7.00 -9.53
N LYS A 231 -35.43 -6.27 -10.12
CA LYS A 231 -36.45 -6.83 -11.03
C LYS A 231 -35.81 -7.60 -12.19
N ARG A 232 -34.82 -7.01 -12.88
CA ARG A 232 -34.08 -7.68 -13.97
C ARG A 232 -33.22 -8.85 -13.52
N MET A 233 -32.74 -8.83 -12.27
CA MET A 233 -32.05 -9.97 -11.65
C MET A 233 -33.02 -11.12 -11.28
N GLY A 234 -34.31 -10.97 -11.57
CA GLY A 234 -35.35 -11.96 -11.31
C GLY A 234 -35.79 -12.04 -9.85
N ILE A 235 -35.48 -11.04 -9.00
CA ILE A 235 -35.94 -11.03 -7.61
C ILE A 235 -37.48 -11.05 -7.58
N PRO A 236 -38.12 -11.95 -6.80
CA PRO A 236 -39.58 -12.08 -6.78
C PRO A 236 -40.29 -10.79 -6.36
N ARG A 237 -41.51 -10.59 -6.87
CA ARG A 237 -42.27 -9.35 -6.68
C ARG A 237 -42.48 -8.98 -5.21
N LYS A 238 -42.82 -9.93 -4.34
CA LYS A 238 -43.05 -9.68 -2.91
C LYS A 238 -41.81 -9.10 -2.22
N TYR A 239 -40.63 -9.61 -2.56
CA TYR A 239 -39.35 -9.06 -2.08
C TYR A 239 -39.11 -7.65 -2.60
N LEU A 240 -39.42 -7.37 -3.87
CA LEU A 240 -39.28 -6.02 -4.44
C LEU A 240 -40.19 -5.01 -3.75
N ILE A 241 -41.46 -5.36 -3.51
CA ILE A 241 -42.42 -4.50 -2.81
C ILE A 241 -41.93 -4.18 -1.40
N TRP A 242 -41.46 -5.21 -0.67
CA TRP A 242 -40.93 -5.01 0.68
C TRP A 242 -39.69 -4.09 0.67
N ILE A 243 -38.75 -4.30 -0.26
CA ILE A 243 -37.53 -3.48 -0.39
C ILE A 243 -37.89 -2.04 -0.76
N GLU A 244 -38.85 -1.84 -1.66
CA GLU A 244 -39.34 -0.53 -2.05
C GLU A 244 -39.95 0.22 -0.86
N ASN A 245 -40.81 -0.45 -0.08
CA ASN A 245 -41.40 0.12 1.13
C ASN A 245 -40.34 0.47 2.19
N TRP A 246 -39.31 -0.38 2.34
CA TRP A 246 -38.18 -0.18 3.24
C TRP A 246 -37.32 1.04 2.86
N LEU A 247 -37.15 1.31 1.56
CA LEU A 247 -36.40 2.45 1.04
C LEU A 247 -37.18 3.77 1.12
N MET A 248 -38.49 3.75 0.89
CA MET A 248 -39.33 4.96 0.76
C MET A 248 -39.82 5.54 2.10
N ASN A 249 -40.23 6.81 2.08
CA ASN A 249 -40.79 7.56 3.23
C ASN A 249 -39.89 7.59 4.46
N ARG A 250 -38.57 7.64 4.23
CA ARG A 250 -37.57 7.74 5.28
C ARG A 250 -37.36 9.19 5.69
N ARG A 251 -37.26 9.44 6.99
CA ARG A 251 -36.81 10.71 7.55
C ARG A 251 -35.79 10.51 8.67
N ALA A 252 -34.98 11.54 8.89
CA ALA A 252 -33.99 11.55 9.94
C ALA A 252 -33.90 12.92 10.61
N PHE A 253 -33.32 12.95 11.80
CA PHE A 253 -32.77 14.15 12.41
C PHE A 253 -31.33 13.89 12.83
N ILE A 254 -30.51 14.93 12.88
CA ILE A 254 -29.12 14.86 13.31
C ILE A 254 -29.04 15.12 14.81
N ALA A 255 -28.25 14.32 15.52
CA ALA A 255 -27.99 14.48 16.94
C ALA A 255 -26.50 14.69 17.22
N ILE A 256 -26.15 15.84 17.80
CA ILE A 256 -24.78 16.23 18.16
C ILE A 256 -24.82 16.82 19.57
N LYS A 257 -23.93 16.36 20.45
CA LYS A 257 -23.80 16.86 21.85
C LYS A 257 -25.11 16.91 22.66
N GLY A 258 -26.06 16.04 22.36
CA GLY A 258 -27.37 15.98 23.06
C GLY A 258 -28.46 16.84 22.41
N GLU A 259 -28.09 17.71 21.47
CA GLU A 259 -29.02 18.53 20.71
C GLU A 259 -29.55 17.78 19.47
N ARG A 260 -30.71 18.20 18.97
CA ARG A 260 -31.34 17.64 17.77
C ARG A 260 -31.65 18.71 16.73
N SER A 261 -31.43 18.39 15.45
CA SER A 261 -31.91 19.22 14.33
C SER A 261 -33.41 19.07 14.09
N LYS A 262 -33.93 19.82 13.11
CA LYS A 262 -35.21 19.51 12.48
C LYS A 262 -35.15 18.15 11.77
N TRP A 263 -36.31 17.57 11.51
CA TRP A 263 -36.45 16.41 10.64
C TRP A 263 -36.23 16.80 9.18
N PHE A 264 -35.60 15.92 8.41
CA PHE A 264 -35.46 16.02 6.96
C PHE A 264 -35.72 14.67 6.30
N ARG A 265 -36.10 14.68 5.02
CA ARG A 265 -36.39 13.45 4.24
C ARG A 265 -35.11 12.87 3.64
N ILE A 266 -35.03 11.55 3.58
CA ILE A 266 -33.96 10.82 2.88
C ILE A 266 -34.56 10.25 1.59
N ARG A 267 -34.07 10.73 0.43
CA ARG A 267 -34.58 10.31 -0.89
C ARG A 267 -33.63 9.39 -1.67
N LYS A 268 -32.42 9.18 -1.16
CA LYS A 268 -31.44 8.22 -1.68
C LYS A 268 -30.56 7.70 -0.55
N GLY A 269 -29.84 6.62 -0.81
CA GLY A 269 -28.93 6.00 0.15
C GLY A 269 -29.60 4.99 1.07
N GLY A 270 -28.92 3.88 1.32
CA GLY A 270 -29.32 2.91 2.35
C GLY A 270 -28.83 3.35 3.73
N PRO A 271 -29.60 3.17 4.82
CA PRO A 271 -29.18 3.65 6.14
C PRO A 271 -27.86 3.01 6.62
N GLN A 272 -26.87 3.84 6.96
CA GLN A 272 -25.59 3.38 7.50
C GLN A 272 -25.75 2.91 8.96
N GLY A 273 -26.02 1.62 9.15
CA GLY A 273 -26.42 1.05 10.45
C GLY A 273 -27.53 0.01 10.31
N SER A 274 -28.16 -0.07 9.13
CA SER A 274 -29.00 -1.19 8.73
C SER A 274 -28.17 -2.46 8.58
N ILE A 275 -28.77 -3.60 8.92
CA ILE A 275 -28.19 -4.90 8.63
C ILE A 275 -28.43 -5.31 7.18
N PHE A 276 -29.47 -4.77 6.53
CA PHE A 276 -29.87 -5.13 5.17
C PHE A 276 -29.16 -4.32 4.09
N THR A 277 -28.93 -3.00 4.32
CA THR A 277 -28.21 -2.11 3.37
C THR A 277 -26.97 -2.75 2.73
N PRO A 278 -26.06 -3.41 3.46
CA PRO A 278 -24.86 -3.97 2.86
C PRO A 278 -25.12 -5.10 1.86
N LEU A 279 -26.09 -5.98 2.14
CA LEU A 279 -26.47 -7.07 1.24
C LEU A 279 -27.16 -6.51 -0.02
N LEU A 280 -28.05 -5.53 0.16
CA LEU A 280 -28.69 -4.84 -0.95
C LEU A 280 -27.65 -4.16 -1.85
N PHE A 281 -26.65 -3.50 -1.24
CA PHE A 281 -25.58 -2.81 -1.96
C PHE A 281 -24.75 -3.76 -2.83
N ILE A 282 -24.27 -4.88 -2.30
CA ILE A 282 -23.46 -5.83 -3.08
C ILE A 282 -24.28 -6.52 -4.18
N THR A 283 -25.57 -6.75 -3.94
CA THR A 283 -26.48 -7.33 -4.94
C THR A 283 -26.74 -6.33 -6.07
N TYR A 284 -27.03 -5.08 -5.72
CA TYR A 284 -27.21 -3.99 -6.67
C TYR A 284 -25.94 -3.64 -7.47
N HIS A 285 -24.74 -4.04 -7.04
CA HIS A 285 -23.49 -3.81 -7.76
C HIS A 285 -22.82 -5.11 -8.27
N SER A 286 -23.57 -6.21 -8.35
CA SER A 286 -23.06 -7.53 -8.74
C SER A 286 -22.49 -7.57 -10.18
N ASP A 287 -23.10 -6.86 -11.12
CA ASP A 287 -22.69 -6.72 -12.53
C ASP A 287 -21.40 -5.89 -12.75
N LEU A 288 -20.83 -5.28 -11.70
CA LEU A 288 -19.55 -4.56 -11.83
C LEU A 288 -18.45 -5.46 -12.36
N THR A 289 -18.48 -6.75 -11.99
CA THR A 289 -17.49 -7.74 -12.47
C THR A 289 -17.61 -7.98 -13.97
N GLU A 290 -18.84 -8.15 -14.48
CA GLU A 290 -19.10 -8.34 -15.91
C GLU A 290 -18.73 -7.10 -16.71
N THR A 291 -19.02 -5.92 -16.16
CA THR A 291 -18.65 -4.66 -16.82
C THR A 291 -17.12 -4.51 -16.90
N LEU A 292 -16.38 -5.03 -15.91
CA LEU A 292 -14.90 -5.01 -15.85
C LEU A 292 -14.24 -6.26 -16.45
N ASN A 293 -14.90 -6.96 -17.39
CA ASN A 293 -14.38 -8.19 -18.02
C ASN A 293 -13.01 -8.07 -18.74
N CYS A 294 -12.48 -6.86 -18.95
CA CYS A 294 -11.15 -6.65 -19.51
C CYS A 294 -10.02 -6.90 -18.50
N CYS A 295 -10.33 -7.02 -17.21
CA CYS A 295 -9.36 -7.22 -16.13
C CYS A 295 -9.87 -8.21 -15.06
N LEU A 296 -8.95 -8.75 -14.25
CA LEU A 296 -9.31 -9.57 -13.10
C LEU A 296 -9.70 -8.64 -11.95
N SER A 297 -10.97 -8.64 -11.54
CA SER A 297 -11.44 -7.77 -10.44
C SER A 297 -11.62 -8.54 -9.14
N HIS A 298 -11.31 -7.86 -8.04
CA HIS A 298 -11.46 -8.32 -6.67
C HIS A 298 -12.26 -7.28 -5.90
N HIS A 299 -13.41 -7.68 -5.36
CA HIS A 299 -14.33 -6.78 -4.68
C HIS A 299 -14.42 -7.15 -3.21
N PHE A 300 -14.35 -6.14 -2.35
CA PHE A 300 -14.71 -6.26 -0.96
C PHE A 300 -15.66 -5.14 -0.59
N THR A 301 -16.96 -5.42 -0.65
CA THR A 301 -18.00 -4.42 -0.38
C THR A 301 -17.98 -3.31 -1.43
N GLY A 302 -17.58 -2.10 -1.06
CA GLY A 302 -17.35 -0.99 -1.95
C GLY A 302 -15.88 -0.73 -2.33
N ASP A 303 -14.96 -1.59 -1.90
CA ASP A 303 -13.56 -1.53 -2.33
C ASP A 303 -13.38 -2.45 -3.55
N LEU A 304 -12.81 -1.93 -4.63
CA LEU A 304 -12.51 -2.66 -5.86
C LEU A 304 -11.00 -2.58 -6.15
N ALA A 305 -10.39 -3.73 -6.37
CA ALA A 305 -9.06 -3.85 -6.96
C ALA A 305 -9.16 -4.55 -8.33
N ALA A 306 -8.76 -3.88 -9.40
CA ALA A 306 -8.71 -4.43 -10.75
C ALA A 306 -7.26 -4.71 -11.16
N ILE A 307 -6.97 -5.94 -11.58
CA ILE A 307 -5.65 -6.38 -12.04
C ILE A 307 -5.70 -6.49 -13.57
N MET A 308 -4.84 -5.73 -14.23
CA MET A 308 -4.54 -5.80 -15.65
C MET A 308 -3.27 -6.60 -15.85
N GLY A 309 -3.26 -7.47 -16.86
CA GLY A 309 -2.11 -8.32 -17.15
C GLY A 309 -2.20 -8.91 -18.56
N GLY A 310 -1.06 -9.05 -19.21
CA GLY A 310 -0.95 -9.62 -20.56
C GLY A 310 0.43 -9.40 -21.16
N GLY A 311 0.66 -9.84 -22.40
CA GLY A 311 1.91 -9.57 -23.09
C GLY A 311 2.18 -8.06 -23.18
N ILE A 312 3.45 -7.69 -23.07
CA ILE A 312 3.90 -6.29 -23.09
C ILE A 312 3.68 -5.76 -24.52
N GLY A 313 2.77 -4.79 -24.67
CA GLY A 313 2.36 -4.26 -25.97
C GLY A 313 0.87 -3.95 -26.04
N LEU A 314 0.30 -4.09 -27.25
CA LEU A 314 -1.07 -3.68 -27.57
C LEU A 314 -2.12 -4.24 -26.59
N LYS A 315 -1.99 -5.51 -26.15
CA LYS A 315 -2.96 -6.14 -25.24
C LYS A 315 -3.08 -5.42 -23.89
N TYR A 316 -1.97 -5.20 -23.19
CA TYR A 316 -1.98 -4.51 -21.89
C TYR A 316 -2.53 -3.08 -22.05
N SER A 317 -2.11 -2.39 -23.10
CA SER A 317 -2.57 -1.03 -23.39
C SER A 317 -4.05 -0.93 -23.75
N LEU A 318 -4.58 -1.89 -24.51
CA LEU A 318 -6.00 -1.98 -24.81
C LEU A 318 -6.80 -2.21 -23.53
N GLN A 319 -6.30 -3.04 -22.59
CA GLN A 319 -6.94 -3.22 -21.28
C GLN A 319 -6.97 -1.91 -20.48
N CYS A 320 -5.87 -1.14 -20.45
CA CYS A 320 -5.86 0.18 -19.80
C CYS A 320 -6.87 1.13 -20.43
N LEU A 321 -6.88 1.24 -21.77
CA LEU A 321 -7.81 2.12 -22.51
C LEU A 321 -9.26 1.70 -22.32
N GLU A 322 -9.55 0.41 -22.36
CA GLU A 322 -10.89 -0.13 -22.16
C GLU A 322 -11.37 0.11 -20.73
N LEU A 323 -10.48 -0.06 -19.75
CA LEU A 323 -10.78 0.20 -18.35
C LEU A 323 -11.01 1.69 -18.08
N GLU A 324 -10.16 2.58 -18.60
CA GLU A 324 -10.41 4.03 -18.54
C GLU A 324 -11.76 4.35 -19.16
N LYS A 325 -12.04 3.89 -20.39
CA LYS A 325 -13.34 4.10 -21.05
C LYS A 325 -14.50 3.60 -20.19
N LYS A 326 -14.38 2.46 -19.52
CA LYS A 326 -15.43 1.93 -18.64
C LYS A 326 -15.61 2.77 -17.37
N LEU A 327 -14.53 3.35 -16.86
CA LEU A 327 -14.54 4.25 -15.70
C LEU A 327 -14.94 5.69 -16.06
N SER A 328 -14.72 6.15 -17.29
CA SER A 328 -14.94 7.53 -17.75
C SER A 328 -16.25 7.71 -18.54
N ASN A 329 -16.64 6.76 -19.39
CA ASN A 329 -17.92 6.82 -20.10
C ASN A 329 -19.06 6.66 -19.11
N LYS A 330 -20.18 7.36 -19.36
CA LYS A 330 -21.46 7.41 -18.62
C LYS A 330 -22.20 6.07 -18.39
N THR A 331 -21.46 4.99 -18.16
CA THR A 331 -21.91 3.63 -17.86
C THR A 331 -22.44 3.54 -16.42
N PRO A 332 -23.00 2.40 -15.96
CA PRO A 332 -23.25 2.20 -14.53
C PRO A 332 -22.00 2.46 -13.66
N LEU A 333 -20.80 2.29 -14.23
CA LEU A 333 -19.53 2.67 -13.61
C LEU A 333 -19.23 4.16 -13.65
N SER A 334 -19.73 5.02 -14.55
CA SER A 334 -19.49 6.48 -14.42
C SER A 334 -20.15 7.12 -13.19
N ARG A 335 -21.05 6.37 -12.56
CA ARG A 335 -21.73 6.75 -11.32
C ARG A 335 -20.78 6.60 -10.12
N ILE A 336 -19.64 5.95 -10.36
CA ILE A 336 -18.39 6.00 -9.61
C ILE A 336 -17.81 7.39 -9.92
N ASN A 337 -18.24 8.39 -9.14
CA ASN A 337 -17.91 9.81 -9.23
C ASN A 337 -16.47 10.09 -9.74
N GLU A 338 -16.24 11.19 -10.45
CA GLU A 338 -14.97 11.61 -11.12
C GLU A 338 -13.69 11.66 -10.22
N ASN A 339 -13.81 11.31 -8.94
CA ASN A 339 -12.77 11.35 -7.90
C ASN A 339 -12.47 9.99 -7.22
N GLN A 340 -12.84 8.85 -7.83
CA GLN A 340 -12.88 7.55 -7.12
C GLN A 340 -11.77 6.54 -7.49
N ILE A 341 -11.00 6.78 -8.56
CA ILE A 341 -9.69 6.12 -8.72
C ILE A 341 -8.71 6.92 -7.88
N TRP A 342 -8.37 6.40 -6.72
CA TRP A 342 -7.34 7.07 -5.92
C TRP A 342 -5.97 6.52 -6.30
N SER A 343 -5.78 5.19 -6.40
CA SER A 343 -4.46 4.60 -6.55
C SER A 343 -4.32 3.65 -7.73
N LEU A 344 -3.21 3.79 -8.47
CA LEU A 344 -2.75 2.86 -9.49
C LEU A 344 -1.33 2.42 -9.11
N VAL A 345 -1.13 1.10 -9.06
CA VAL A 345 0.16 0.46 -8.81
C VAL A 345 0.53 -0.33 -10.06
N VAL A 346 1.54 0.10 -10.79
CA VAL A 346 2.09 -0.63 -11.93
C VAL A 346 3.33 -1.37 -11.46
N THR A 347 3.30 -2.70 -11.56
CA THR A 347 4.45 -3.57 -11.31
C THR A 347 4.94 -4.14 -12.62
N ILE A 348 6.19 -3.84 -12.96
CA ILE A 348 6.85 -4.35 -14.16
C ILE A 348 7.85 -5.42 -13.68
N PRO A 349 7.65 -6.71 -13.99
CA PRO A 349 8.56 -7.76 -13.52
C PRO A 349 9.94 -7.61 -14.18
N ASP A 350 11.01 -7.73 -13.38
CA ASP A 350 12.36 -7.96 -13.90
C ASP A 350 12.54 -9.47 -14.14
N ILE A 351 13.07 -9.83 -15.32
CA ILE A 351 13.16 -11.21 -15.78
C ILE A 351 14.60 -11.48 -16.21
N GLY A 352 15.55 -11.53 -15.28
CA GLY A 352 16.91 -12.04 -15.51
C GLY A 352 17.43 -11.96 -16.97
N ARG A 353 17.50 -13.10 -17.68
CA ARG A 353 18.05 -13.21 -19.06
C ARG A 353 17.16 -12.67 -20.21
N LYS A 354 15.88 -12.36 -19.98
CA LYS A 354 14.98 -11.72 -20.97
C LYS A 354 14.56 -10.36 -20.42
N ARG A 355 15.50 -9.41 -20.42
CA ARG A 355 15.20 -8.02 -20.09
C ARG A 355 14.13 -7.50 -21.03
N LEU A 356 13.14 -6.82 -20.46
CA LEU A 356 12.23 -5.99 -21.22
C LEU A 356 13.05 -4.86 -21.83
N THR A 357 12.82 -4.58 -23.11
CA THR A 357 13.42 -3.43 -23.77
C THR A 357 12.87 -2.15 -23.17
N GLU A 358 13.75 -1.18 -22.96
CA GLU A 358 13.46 0.14 -22.39
C GLU A 358 12.25 0.79 -23.07
N ASP A 359 12.21 0.77 -24.41
CA ASP A 359 11.12 1.27 -25.24
C ASP A 359 9.74 0.74 -24.85
N THR A 360 9.65 -0.51 -24.42
CA THR A 360 8.37 -1.14 -24.12
C THR A 360 7.86 -0.76 -22.74
N ILE A 361 8.77 -0.52 -21.80
CA ILE A 361 8.46 0.05 -20.49
C ILE A 361 8.01 1.49 -20.67
N THR A 362 8.73 2.25 -21.50
CA THR A 362 8.39 3.61 -21.89
C THR A 362 6.99 3.72 -22.47
N ALA A 363 6.63 2.86 -23.42
CA ALA A 363 5.30 2.83 -24.01
C ALA A 363 4.18 2.49 -23.01
N VAL A 364 4.41 1.57 -22.06
CA VAL A 364 3.42 1.19 -21.05
C VAL A 364 3.15 2.34 -20.08
N CYS A 365 4.20 2.96 -19.54
CA CYS A 365 4.02 4.07 -18.61
C CYS A 365 3.47 5.30 -19.33
N ALA A 366 3.96 5.63 -20.53
CA ALA A 366 3.42 6.72 -21.34
C ALA A 366 1.91 6.58 -21.49
N ARG A 367 1.44 5.36 -21.83
CA ARG A 367 0.01 5.08 -21.92
C ARG A 367 -0.70 5.22 -20.58
N VAL A 368 -0.16 4.69 -19.49
CA VAL A 368 -0.71 4.87 -18.13
C VAL A 368 -0.89 6.35 -17.77
N PHE A 369 0.12 7.19 -18.05
CA PHE A 369 0.06 8.63 -17.80
C PHE A 369 -0.97 9.34 -18.69
N THR A 370 -1.15 8.90 -19.94
CA THR A 370 -2.18 9.47 -20.85
C THR A 370 -3.60 9.01 -20.55
N VAL A 371 -3.76 7.80 -19.99
CA VAL A 371 -5.05 7.07 -19.85
C VAL A 371 -5.68 7.24 -18.47
N PHE A 372 -5.02 7.86 -17.50
CA PHE A 372 -5.65 8.07 -16.18
C PHE A 372 -5.59 9.55 -15.79
N THR A 373 -6.47 10.32 -16.41
CA THR A 373 -6.59 11.79 -16.23
C THR A 373 -6.94 12.22 -14.80
N ASN A 374 -7.63 11.37 -14.02
CA ASN A 374 -8.09 11.67 -12.66
C ASN A 374 -7.30 10.94 -11.55
N LEU A 375 -6.13 10.39 -11.86
CA LEU A 375 -5.33 9.63 -10.90
C LEU A 375 -4.80 10.53 -9.78
N ARG A 376 -4.83 10.06 -8.53
CA ARG A 376 -4.30 10.78 -7.36
C ARG A 376 -2.97 10.22 -6.85
N TYR A 377 -2.80 8.91 -6.90
CA TYR A 377 -1.64 8.19 -6.41
C TYR A 377 -1.15 7.22 -7.50
N LEU A 378 0.12 7.34 -7.90
CA LEU A 378 0.74 6.45 -8.88
C LEU A 378 2.04 5.87 -8.33
N ASN A 379 2.10 4.53 -8.26
CA ASN A 379 3.33 3.82 -7.91
C ASN A 379 3.76 2.96 -9.09
N ILE A 380 4.97 3.19 -9.60
CA ILE A 380 5.60 2.37 -10.63
C ILE A 380 6.82 1.69 -10.01
N TYR A 381 6.76 0.37 -9.84
CA TYR A 381 7.79 -0.43 -9.15
C TYR A 381 8.24 -1.63 -10.01
N SER A 382 9.50 -2.04 -9.86
CA SER A 382 10.06 -3.29 -10.38
C SER A 382 10.57 -4.18 -9.22
N PRO A 383 10.19 -5.48 -9.16
CA PRO A 383 10.50 -6.41 -8.07
C PRO A 383 11.96 -6.50 -7.62
N ASP A 384 12.90 -6.51 -8.57
CA ASP A 384 14.32 -6.79 -8.30
C ASP A 384 15.18 -5.53 -8.32
N TYR A 385 15.94 -5.36 -7.23
CA TYR A 385 16.73 -4.16 -6.95
C TYR A 385 18.10 -4.12 -7.66
N MET A 386 18.57 -5.23 -8.24
CA MET A 386 19.93 -5.30 -8.82
C MET A 386 20.03 -4.85 -10.29
N TYR A 387 18.93 -4.81 -11.03
CA TYR A 387 18.92 -4.33 -12.41
C TYR A 387 17.66 -3.52 -12.65
N PHE A 388 17.67 -2.28 -12.15
CA PHE A 388 16.61 -1.33 -12.45
C PHE A 388 16.35 -1.30 -13.95
N SER A 389 15.15 -1.69 -14.37
CA SER A 389 14.60 -1.20 -15.63
C SER A 389 14.26 0.26 -15.40
N ARG A 390 15.20 1.11 -15.74
CA ARG A 390 15.06 2.54 -15.51
C ARG A 390 14.24 3.14 -16.64
N PHE A 391 13.55 4.22 -16.33
CA PHE A 391 12.66 4.87 -17.27
C PHE A 391 13.38 6.05 -17.91
N SER A 392 13.51 6.05 -19.24
CA SER A 392 13.87 7.24 -20.01
C SER A 392 12.64 7.83 -20.70
N PHE A 393 12.37 9.10 -20.45
CA PHE A 393 11.43 9.87 -21.25
C PHE A 393 12.21 10.45 -22.45
N ASN A 394 12.29 9.73 -23.56
CA ASN A 394 12.76 10.30 -24.83
C ASN A 394 11.93 11.55 -25.24
N ASP A 395 12.38 12.33 -26.24
CA ASP A 395 11.79 13.62 -26.68
C ASP A 395 10.28 13.65 -27.02
N GLU A 396 9.54 12.52 -26.97
CA GLU A 396 8.08 12.43 -27.12
C GLU A 396 7.28 12.92 -25.88
N LEU A 397 7.87 13.83 -25.09
CA LEU A 397 7.39 14.29 -23.80
C LEU A 397 6.29 15.36 -23.85
N SER A 398 5.92 15.89 -25.01
CA SER A 398 5.00 17.04 -25.11
C SER A 398 3.55 16.73 -24.71
N THR A 399 3.19 15.49 -24.40
CA THR A 399 1.80 15.06 -24.15
C THR A 399 1.48 14.64 -22.71
N PHE A 400 2.45 14.64 -21.79
CA PHE A 400 2.23 14.18 -20.40
C PHE A 400 1.83 15.32 -19.46
N PHE A 401 0.59 15.28 -18.95
CA PHE A 401 0.04 16.23 -17.99
C PHE A 401 -0.97 15.54 -17.07
N SER A 402 -0.96 15.88 -15.78
CA SER A 402 -2.06 15.54 -14.88
C SER A 402 -2.36 16.69 -13.93
N SER A 403 -3.62 17.09 -13.89
CA SER A 403 -4.15 18.11 -12.98
C SER A 403 -4.60 17.55 -11.63
N THR A 404 -4.53 16.23 -11.42
CA THR A 404 -5.07 15.57 -10.23
C THR A 404 -4.04 14.77 -9.42
N LEU A 405 -2.91 14.41 -10.03
CA LEU A 405 -1.89 13.59 -9.39
C LEU A 405 -1.30 14.31 -8.17
N MET A 406 -1.41 13.70 -7.00
CA MET A 406 -0.93 14.23 -5.72
C MET A 406 0.32 13.51 -5.22
N GLU A 407 0.49 12.23 -5.58
CA GLU A 407 1.61 11.40 -5.14
C GLU A 407 2.13 10.51 -6.27
N LEU A 408 3.44 10.52 -6.48
CA LEU A 408 4.12 9.74 -7.50
C LEU A 408 5.34 9.02 -6.90
N HIS A 409 5.43 7.71 -7.11
CA HIS A 409 6.63 6.90 -6.84
C HIS A 409 7.12 6.31 -8.15
N ILE A 410 8.35 6.63 -8.53
CA ILE A 410 8.89 6.26 -9.85
C ILE A 410 10.40 5.99 -9.81
N ASN A 411 10.85 5.03 -10.62
CA ASN A 411 12.26 4.76 -10.87
C ASN A 411 12.64 5.30 -12.25
N LEU A 412 13.69 6.13 -12.35
CA LEU A 412 14.10 6.84 -13.57
C LEU A 412 15.53 6.48 -13.97
N GLU A 413 15.81 6.65 -15.26
CA GLU A 413 17.12 6.35 -15.84
C GLU A 413 18.11 7.44 -15.57
N ASN A 414 17.73 8.65 -15.96
CA ASN A 414 18.58 9.80 -15.84
C ASN A 414 17.87 10.91 -15.07
N SER A 415 18.62 11.99 -14.92
CA SER A 415 18.24 13.15 -14.12
C SER A 415 17.35 14.15 -14.90
N ASN A 416 17.39 14.15 -16.24
CA ASN A 416 16.49 14.96 -17.08
C ASN A 416 15.06 14.49 -16.93
N ASP A 417 14.85 13.17 -16.87
CA ASP A 417 13.55 12.55 -16.65
C ASP A 417 12.89 13.10 -15.38
N CYS A 418 13.67 13.23 -14.31
CA CYS A 418 13.20 13.80 -13.05
C CYS A 418 12.82 15.28 -13.22
N LEU A 419 13.62 16.05 -13.96
CA LEU A 419 13.31 17.44 -14.26
C LEU A 419 12.07 17.61 -15.14
N TYR A 420 11.85 16.74 -16.12
CA TYR A 420 10.66 16.76 -16.97
C TYR A 420 9.38 16.52 -16.16
N LEU A 421 9.43 15.61 -15.17
CA LEU A 421 8.34 15.45 -14.21
C LEU A 421 8.14 16.71 -13.36
N LEU A 422 9.22 17.42 -13.06
CA LEU A 422 9.25 18.60 -12.20
C LEU A 422 9.13 19.94 -12.97
N ASP A 423 8.68 19.89 -14.23
CA ASP A 423 8.55 21.04 -15.14
C ASP A 423 7.14 21.66 -15.11
N GLY A 424 6.48 21.70 -13.94
CA GLY A 424 5.15 22.31 -13.77
C GLY A 424 3.95 21.51 -14.28
N ARG A 425 4.17 20.38 -14.96
CA ARG A 425 3.11 19.54 -15.59
C ARG A 425 2.24 18.76 -14.60
N PHE A 426 2.69 18.61 -13.35
CA PHE A 426 1.94 18.02 -12.24
C PHE A 426 1.68 19.06 -11.15
N ASN A 427 0.84 20.05 -11.46
CA ASN A 427 0.62 21.20 -10.59
C ASN A 427 0.02 20.86 -9.21
N LYS A 428 -0.62 19.71 -9.03
CA LYS A 428 -1.16 19.24 -7.73
C LYS A 428 -0.23 18.29 -6.96
N LEU A 429 0.94 17.95 -7.51
CA LEU A 429 1.87 17.01 -6.90
C LEU A 429 2.34 17.55 -5.53
N ARG A 430 2.09 16.77 -4.49
CA ARG A 430 2.52 17.07 -3.11
C ARG A 430 3.63 16.14 -2.65
N VAL A 431 3.68 14.93 -3.18
CA VAL A 431 4.59 13.88 -2.74
C VAL A 431 5.26 13.27 -3.96
N LEU A 432 6.59 13.24 -3.97
CA LEU A 432 7.37 12.65 -5.04
C LEU A 432 8.50 11.78 -4.47
N TYR A 433 8.47 10.50 -4.80
CA TYR A 433 9.54 9.55 -4.53
C TYR A 433 10.19 9.15 -5.86
N VAL A 434 11.47 9.49 -6.01
CA VAL A 434 12.25 9.19 -7.21
C VAL A 434 13.48 8.38 -6.84
N ASN A 435 13.73 7.32 -7.60
CA ASN A 435 15.00 6.62 -7.59
C ASN A 435 15.65 6.72 -8.96
N ILE A 436 16.82 7.34 -9.03
CA ILE A 436 17.58 7.59 -10.25
C ILE A 436 18.81 6.70 -10.24
N GLY A 437 19.04 6.02 -11.35
CA GLY A 437 20.20 5.16 -11.51
C GLY A 437 21.55 5.84 -11.42
N PHE A 438 21.84 6.64 -12.44
CA PHE A 438 23.03 7.46 -12.55
C PHE A 438 22.61 8.86 -13.01
N ILE A 439 23.30 9.87 -12.53
CA ILE A 439 23.10 11.25 -12.97
C ILE A 439 24.25 11.62 -13.88
N PHE A 440 23.95 11.81 -15.18
CA PHE A 440 24.87 12.37 -16.16
C PHE A 440 24.51 13.84 -16.42
N PRO A 441 25.49 14.72 -16.69
CA PRO A 441 25.22 16.11 -16.97
C PRO A 441 24.67 16.25 -18.39
N THR A 442 23.61 17.03 -18.54
CA THR A 442 23.23 17.62 -19.82
C THR A 442 22.96 19.10 -19.61
N SER A 443 23.36 19.91 -20.58
CA SER A 443 23.25 21.39 -20.59
C SER A 443 21.82 21.92 -20.37
N ALA A 444 20.80 21.07 -20.40
CA ALA A 444 19.39 21.39 -20.16
C ALA A 444 19.00 21.52 -18.67
N MET A 445 19.85 21.12 -17.72
CA MET A 445 19.52 21.09 -16.28
C MET A 445 19.22 22.47 -15.65
N ILE A 446 19.73 23.56 -16.25
CA ILE A 446 19.86 24.86 -15.57
C ILE A 446 19.06 25.98 -16.29
N GLY A 447 18.39 25.68 -17.41
CA GLY A 447 17.60 26.65 -18.15
C GLY A 447 16.23 26.91 -17.52
N ASN A 448 16.16 27.87 -16.56
CA ASN A 448 14.97 28.53 -15.99
C ASN A 448 13.66 27.70 -16.00
N LYS A 449 13.36 27.01 -14.89
CA LYS A 449 12.05 26.38 -14.67
C LYS A 449 11.53 26.67 -13.27
N GLU A 450 10.26 27.05 -13.22
CA GLU A 450 9.49 27.61 -12.11
C GLU A 450 9.70 26.90 -10.76
N GLU A 451 9.48 27.63 -9.67
CA GLU A 451 9.36 27.07 -8.32
C GLU A 451 8.24 26.03 -8.26
N LEU A 452 8.39 25.04 -7.38
CA LEU A 452 7.43 23.96 -7.15
C LEU A 452 6.77 24.12 -5.77
N PRO A 453 5.95 25.15 -5.55
CA PRO A 453 5.46 25.52 -4.22
C PRO A 453 4.49 24.50 -3.61
N ASN A 454 3.93 23.59 -4.41
CA ASN A 454 2.95 22.61 -3.95
C ASN A 454 3.57 21.34 -3.36
N LEU A 455 4.84 21.06 -3.68
CA LEU A 455 5.51 19.85 -3.18
C LEU A 455 5.81 20.00 -1.68
N ARG A 456 5.42 18.97 -0.91
CA ARG A 456 5.60 18.88 0.55
C ARG A 456 6.55 17.75 0.96
N CYS A 457 6.57 16.66 0.19
CA CYS A 457 7.44 15.53 0.46
C CYS A 457 8.26 15.19 -0.79
N PHE A 458 9.58 15.06 -0.62
CA PHE A 458 10.48 14.67 -1.69
C PHE A 458 11.44 13.58 -1.20
N SER A 459 11.59 12.51 -1.97
CA SER A 459 12.58 11.48 -1.73
C SER A 459 13.38 11.24 -3.00
N LEU A 460 14.70 11.26 -2.87
CA LEU A 460 15.61 11.02 -3.97
C LEU A 460 16.61 9.95 -3.58
N THR A 461 16.69 8.87 -4.37
CA THR A 461 17.83 7.94 -4.35
C THR A 461 18.61 8.13 -5.63
N CYS A 462 19.92 8.37 -5.58
CA CYS A 462 20.74 8.47 -6.79
C CYS A 462 22.22 8.17 -6.60
N GLN A 463 22.86 7.70 -7.67
CA GLN A 463 24.32 7.67 -7.79
C GLN A 463 24.81 8.88 -8.59
N LEU A 464 25.74 9.63 -8.01
CA LEU A 464 26.36 10.84 -8.53
C LEU A 464 27.81 10.55 -8.91
N GLU A 465 28.17 10.84 -10.15
CA GLU A 465 29.56 10.92 -10.57
C GLU A 465 30.06 12.36 -10.39
N GLN A 466 31.36 12.58 -10.11
CA GLN A 466 31.97 13.93 -10.07
C GLN A 466 31.27 14.92 -9.10
N ASN A 467 31.25 16.22 -9.42
CA ASN A 467 30.80 17.32 -8.54
C ASN A 467 29.28 17.61 -8.66
N TYR A 468 28.46 16.67 -9.12
CA TYR A 468 27.02 16.91 -9.42
C TYR A 468 26.14 17.19 -8.19
N TYR A 469 26.64 16.99 -6.97
CA TYR A 469 25.93 17.43 -5.77
C TYR A 469 25.69 18.95 -5.76
N ASP A 470 26.76 19.72 -6.01
CA ASP A 470 26.70 21.18 -6.02
C ASP A 470 26.02 21.72 -7.30
N GLU A 471 26.22 21.05 -8.44
CA GLU A 471 25.71 21.51 -9.74
C GLU A 471 24.25 21.14 -10.01
N LEU A 472 23.75 20.01 -9.47
CA LEU A 472 22.42 19.47 -9.82
C LEU A 472 21.50 19.31 -8.62
N ILE A 473 21.97 18.69 -7.53
CA ILE A 473 21.11 18.36 -6.39
C ILE A 473 20.69 19.62 -5.62
N ILE A 474 21.64 20.51 -5.33
CA ILE A 474 21.35 21.74 -4.58
C ILE A 474 20.38 22.66 -5.33
N PRO A 475 20.62 23.01 -6.61
CA PRO A 475 19.68 23.83 -7.39
C PRO A 475 18.30 23.19 -7.49
N LEU A 476 18.22 21.87 -7.68
CA LEU A 476 16.94 21.14 -7.71
C LEU A 476 16.17 21.29 -6.40
N LEU A 477 16.83 21.11 -5.26
CA LEU A 477 16.21 21.24 -3.94
C LEU A 477 15.74 22.68 -3.66
N HIS A 478 16.50 23.69 -4.09
CA HIS A 478 16.12 25.10 -3.92
C HIS A 478 14.86 25.48 -4.68
N ARG A 479 14.52 24.77 -5.76
CA ARG A 479 13.24 24.94 -6.47
C ARG A 479 12.02 24.45 -5.69
N MET A 480 12.21 23.78 -4.55
CA MET A 480 11.16 23.19 -3.73
C MET A 480 11.14 23.81 -2.31
N PRO A 481 10.92 25.13 -2.17
CA PRO A 481 11.10 25.86 -0.89
C PRO A 481 10.10 25.47 0.20
N ASN A 482 9.04 24.75 -0.17
CA ASN A 482 7.87 24.47 0.64
C ASN A 482 7.83 23.04 1.22
N LEU A 483 8.93 22.30 1.09
CA LEU A 483 9.07 20.93 1.57
C LEU A 483 8.96 20.86 3.10
N GLU A 484 8.15 19.92 3.57
CA GLU A 484 7.96 19.54 4.97
C GLU A 484 8.77 18.29 5.32
N SER A 485 9.01 17.41 4.33
CA SER A 485 9.79 16.18 4.50
C SER A 485 10.72 15.91 3.31
N ILE A 486 11.97 15.55 3.62
CA ILE A 486 12.98 15.14 2.64
C ILE A 486 13.60 13.80 3.02
N SER A 487 13.86 12.95 2.03
CA SER A 487 14.66 11.72 2.16
C SER A 487 15.71 11.65 1.05
N LEU A 488 16.99 11.80 1.37
CA LEU A 488 18.08 11.78 0.38
C LEU A 488 18.96 10.54 0.54
N TYR A 489 19.10 9.75 -0.51
CA TYR A 489 20.00 8.60 -0.55
C TYR A 489 21.00 8.82 -1.69
N LEU A 490 22.17 9.34 -1.35
CA LEU A 490 23.17 9.79 -2.32
C LEU A 490 24.41 8.90 -2.22
N ALA A 491 24.82 8.31 -3.34
CA ALA A 491 26.16 7.73 -3.49
C ALA A 491 26.97 8.65 -4.40
N HIS A 492 28.03 9.24 -3.88
CA HIS A 492 28.73 10.38 -4.47
C HIS A 492 30.22 10.11 -4.59
N ASP A 493 30.76 10.21 -5.80
CA ASP A 493 32.19 10.05 -6.09
C ASP A 493 32.80 11.42 -6.41
N HIS A 494 33.28 12.15 -5.40
CA HIS A 494 33.93 13.47 -5.55
C HIS A 494 35.43 13.33 -5.68
N ILE A 495 36.08 14.35 -6.24
CA ILE A 495 37.54 14.39 -6.37
C ILE A 495 38.25 14.93 -5.09
N HIS A 496 37.58 15.66 -4.17
CA HIS A 496 38.29 16.53 -3.22
C HIS A 496 37.70 16.71 -1.79
N ARG A 497 36.39 16.52 -1.53
CA ARG A 497 35.82 16.68 -0.17
C ARG A 497 34.64 15.76 0.13
N PHE A 498 34.44 15.44 1.41
CA PHE A 498 33.23 14.75 1.90
C PHE A 498 32.08 15.74 2.08
N ILE A 499 30.84 15.28 1.88
CA ILE A 499 29.64 16.01 2.30
C ILE A 499 29.50 15.84 3.82
N ASP A 500 29.53 16.93 4.58
CA ASP A 500 29.42 16.93 6.04
C ASP A 500 28.16 17.66 6.55
N GLY A 501 28.02 17.80 7.87
CA GLY A 501 26.89 18.48 8.49
C GLY A 501 26.83 19.98 8.21
N ASN A 502 27.96 20.64 7.96
CA ASN A 502 27.99 22.05 7.58
C ASN A 502 27.47 22.25 6.16
N ASP A 503 27.84 21.36 5.22
CA ASP A 503 27.32 21.38 3.86
C ASP A 503 25.80 21.20 3.84
N LEU A 504 25.28 20.20 4.56
CA LEU A 504 23.83 19.96 4.63
C LEU A 504 23.09 21.13 5.29
N LYS A 505 23.66 21.72 6.34
CA LYS A 505 23.07 22.88 7.01
C LYS A 505 23.02 24.09 6.07
N LYS A 506 24.15 24.44 5.46
CA LYS A 506 24.29 25.59 4.57
C LYS A 506 23.39 25.46 3.34
N ASN A 507 23.44 24.32 2.68
CA ASN A 507 22.85 24.17 1.34
C ASN A 507 21.40 23.69 1.38
N ILE A 508 20.94 23.00 2.43
CA ILE A 508 19.59 22.44 2.51
C ILE A 508 18.79 23.09 3.64
N ILE A 509 19.21 22.92 4.90
CA ILE A 509 18.41 23.32 6.07
C ILE A 509 18.12 24.83 6.06
N ASN A 510 19.14 25.66 5.84
CA ASN A 510 18.99 27.11 5.85
C ASN A 510 18.03 27.63 4.77
N HIS A 511 17.81 26.86 3.69
CA HIS A 511 16.95 27.24 2.56
C HIS A 511 15.53 26.68 2.67
N MET A 512 15.23 25.88 3.70
CA MET A 512 13.97 25.12 3.81
C MET A 512 13.31 25.31 5.18
N PRO A 513 12.68 26.48 5.42
CA PRO A 513 12.15 26.84 6.74
C PRO A 513 10.97 25.99 7.22
N ARG A 514 10.32 25.23 6.32
CA ARG A 514 9.19 24.34 6.65
C ARG A 514 9.60 22.88 6.88
N LEU A 515 10.89 22.56 6.74
CA LEU A 515 11.39 21.19 6.81
C LEU A 515 11.32 20.66 8.24
N ASN A 516 10.38 19.76 8.49
CA ASN A 516 10.17 19.14 9.79
C ASN A 516 10.81 17.75 9.88
N LYS A 517 11.06 17.11 8.74
CA LYS A 517 11.63 15.76 8.67
C LYS A 517 12.69 15.68 7.60
N PHE A 518 13.95 15.53 8.01
CA PHE A 518 15.07 15.34 7.10
C PHE A 518 15.76 14.00 7.35
N LEU A 519 15.56 13.06 6.43
CA LEU A 519 16.25 11.78 6.42
C LEU A 519 17.31 11.78 5.32
N PHE A 520 18.48 11.21 5.61
CA PHE A 520 19.52 11.05 4.61
C PHE A 520 20.39 9.82 4.86
N ASN A 521 20.92 9.28 3.77
CA ASN A 521 22.07 8.38 3.69
C ASN A 521 22.97 8.95 2.59
N ILE A 522 24.16 9.40 2.94
CA ILE A 522 25.10 9.96 1.97
C ILE A 522 26.41 9.19 2.10
N ARG A 523 26.80 8.51 1.03
CA ARG A 523 28.13 7.93 0.85
C ARG A 523 28.93 8.85 -0.05
N SER A 524 30.02 9.41 0.45
CA SER A 524 31.00 10.19 -0.31
C SER A 524 32.27 9.38 -0.48
N ILE A 525 32.78 9.27 -1.70
CA ILE A 525 34.09 8.69 -2.02
C ILE A 525 34.97 9.81 -2.56
N ILE A 526 36.22 9.89 -2.08
CA ILE A 526 37.21 10.90 -2.48
C ILE A 526 38.51 10.23 -2.98
N SER A 527 39.21 10.86 -3.92
CA SER A 527 40.57 10.46 -4.30
C SER A 527 41.58 11.04 -3.32
N LEU A 528 42.52 10.24 -2.82
CA LEU A 528 43.59 10.70 -1.94
C LEU A 528 44.78 11.19 -2.77
N ASN A 529 44.98 12.51 -2.79
CA ASN A 529 46.17 13.17 -3.31
C ASN A 529 46.88 13.91 -2.15
N ASP A 530 48.14 14.31 -2.34
CA ASP A 530 49.02 14.86 -1.27
C ASP A 530 48.53 16.15 -0.58
N GLN A 531 47.40 16.72 -0.99
CA GLN A 531 46.84 17.99 -0.49
C GLN A 531 45.58 17.87 0.38
N ILE A 532 45.07 16.65 0.65
CA ILE A 532 43.80 16.47 1.39
C ILE A 532 44.06 16.16 2.87
N SER A 533 43.45 16.95 3.77
CA SER A 533 43.45 16.66 5.21
C SER A 533 42.59 15.43 5.52
N LEU A 534 43.20 14.42 6.15
CA LEU A 534 42.50 13.20 6.56
C LEU A 534 41.62 13.50 7.78
N LEU A 535 40.32 13.66 7.57
CA LEU A 535 39.31 13.82 8.62
C LEU A 535 39.03 12.50 9.33
N SER A 536 38.87 12.54 10.66
CA SER A 536 38.42 11.39 11.45
C SER A 536 36.90 11.30 11.54
N ASN A 537 36.38 10.16 12.02
CA ASN A 537 34.96 10.01 12.39
C ASN A 537 34.49 11.11 13.33
N ASN A 538 35.33 11.47 14.32
CA ASN A 538 34.98 12.50 15.30
C ASN A 538 34.90 13.89 14.66
N ASP A 539 35.74 14.18 13.67
CA ASP A 539 35.70 15.47 12.97
C ASP A 539 34.42 15.61 12.17
N ILE A 540 34.03 14.56 11.43
CA ILE A 540 32.74 14.54 10.72
C ILE A 540 31.57 14.61 11.70
N GLN A 541 31.58 13.83 12.78
CA GLN A 541 30.51 13.83 13.76
C GLN A 541 30.30 15.20 14.41
N ARG A 542 31.38 15.97 14.65
CA ARG A 542 31.31 17.34 15.21
C ARG A 542 30.54 18.31 14.32
N THR A 543 30.57 18.13 13.00
CA THR A 543 29.82 18.97 12.05
C THR A 543 28.30 18.86 12.22
N PHE A 544 27.84 17.79 12.88
CA PHE A 544 26.42 17.53 13.18
C PHE A 544 25.99 17.94 14.58
N SER A 545 26.86 18.58 15.37
CA SER A 545 26.55 19.00 16.75
C SER A 545 25.29 19.86 16.89
N ASN A 546 24.95 20.63 15.87
CA ASN A 546 23.80 21.53 15.83
C ASN A 546 22.59 20.96 15.05
N PHE A 547 22.64 19.69 14.62
CA PHE A 547 21.49 19.06 13.98
C PHE A 547 20.46 18.65 15.03
N THR A 548 19.25 19.20 14.94
CA THR A 548 18.14 18.85 15.84
C THR A 548 17.32 17.70 15.26
N GLY A 549 16.86 16.77 16.11
CA GLY A 549 15.89 15.72 15.75
C GLY A 549 16.47 14.31 15.64
N ASN A 550 17.21 14.00 14.57
CA ASN A 550 17.65 12.64 14.27
C ASN A 550 19.02 12.34 14.86
N GLN A 551 19.21 11.13 15.40
CA GLN A 551 20.54 10.62 15.70
C GLN A 551 21.30 10.43 14.38
N ILE A 552 22.52 10.95 14.31
CA ILE A 552 23.38 10.86 13.12
C ILE A 552 24.54 9.97 13.46
N ILE A 553 24.85 9.06 12.55
CA ILE A 553 25.98 8.16 12.68
C ILE A 553 26.84 8.36 11.42
N SER A 554 28.16 8.44 11.64
CA SER A 554 29.15 8.67 10.59
C SER A 554 30.24 7.60 10.64
N CYS A 555 30.72 7.21 9.46
CA CYS A 555 31.81 6.25 9.27
C CYS A 555 32.74 6.72 8.16
N VAL A 556 34.01 6.91 8.49
CA VAL A 556 35.08 7.40 7.64
C VAL A 556 36.15 6.32 7.56
N ASN A 557 36.53 6.00 6.34
CA ASN A 557 37.48 4.97 6.00
C ASN A 557 38.46 5.49 4.96
N TYR A 558 39.72 5.10 5.10
CA TYR A 558 40.75 5.37 4.11
C TYR A 558 41.32 4.04 3.63
N PHE A 559 41.47 3.93 2.32
CA PHE A 559 42.00 2.78 1.61
C PHE A 559 43.29 3.23 0.90
N PRO A 560 44.44 3.25 1.59
CA PRO A 560 45.68 3.82 1.07
C PRO A 560 46.14 3.13 -0.21
N LYS A 561 45.93 1.81 -0.34
CA LYS A 561 46.31 1.07 -1.56
C LYS A 561 45.49 1.45 -2.78
N MET A 562 44.23 1.82 -2.55
CA MET A 562 43.32 2.29 -3.60
C MET A 562 43.43 3.81 -3.80
N LYS A 563 44.22 4.52 -3.00
CA LYS A 563 44.27 5.99 -2.94
C LYS A 563 42.86 6.60 -2.83
N ARG A 564 42.01 6.05 -1.97
CA ARG A 564 40.62 6.49 -1.79
C ARG A 564 40.25 6.69 -0.34
N GLY A 565 39.45 7.72 -0.06
CA GLY A 565 38.73 7.91 1.18
C GLY A 565 37.24 7.67 0.96
N GLN A 566 36.54 7.14 1.95
CA GLN A 566 35.09 6.99 1.97
C GLN A 566 34.56 7.59 3.26
N CYS A 567 33.49 8.37 3.18
CA CYS A 567 32.70 8.83 4.31
C CYS A 567 31.24 8.43 4.08
N HIS A 568 30.62 7.85 5.08
CA HIS A 568 29.23 7.45 5.07
C HIS A 568 28.53 8.10 6.26
N ILE A 569 27.51 8.91 5.99
CA ILE A 569 26.68 9.58 7.00
C ILE A 569 25.23 9.15 6.85
N TYR A 570 24.55 8.87 7.96
CA TYR A 570 23.14 8.49 7.95
C TYR A 570 22.38 9.04 9.14
N SER A 571 21.13 9.43 8.87
CA SER A 571 20.15 9.81 9.89
C SER A 571 19.34 8.60 10.34
N TYR A 572 19.08 8.47 11.64
CA TYR A 572 18.24 7.44 12.21
C TYR A 572 16.77 7.89 12.33
N PRO A 573 15.76 7.04 12.04
CA PRO A 573 15.88 5.63 11.63
C PRO A 573 16.35 5.47 10.18
N TYR A 574 17.28 4.55 9.97
CA TYR A 574 17.69 4.14 8.63
C TYR A 574 16.56 3.35 7.94
N THR A 575 16.22 3.71 6.70
CA THR A 575 15.04 3.14 6.02
C THR A 575 15.31 2.40 4.72
N LEU A 576 16.55 2.40 4.22
CA LEU A 576 16.91 1.59 3.04
C LEU A 576 17.00 0.10 3.38
N ASN A 577 16.83 -0.71 2.34
CA ASN A 577 16.94 -2.16 2.42
C ASN A 577 18.37 -2.68 2.20
N TYR A 578 19.33 -1.82 1.85
CA TYR A 578 20.72 -2.20 1.57
C TYR A 578 21.72 -1.33 2.34
N TYR A 579 22.91 -1.87 2.61
CA TYR A 579 24.05 -1.15 3.19
C TYR A 579 25.37 -1.72 2.62
N HIS A 580 25.97 -0.99 1.68
CA HIS A 580 27.19 -1.44 1.00
C HIS A 580 28.48 -0.87 1.62
N ASN A 581 29.55 -1.64 1.49
CA ASN A 581 30.92 -1.31 1.86
C ASN A 581 31.12 -1.01 3.36
N ILE A 582 30.60 -1.89 4.20
CA ILE A 582 30.84 -1.88 5.64
C ILE A 582 32.26 -2.39 5.91
N THR A 583 32.99 -1.66 6.74
CA THR A 583 34.40 -1.89 7.10
C THR A 583 34.54 -2.22 8.59
N ASN A 584 35.76 -2.48 9.08
CA ASN A 584 36.02 -2.67 10.51
C ASN A 584 35.70 -1.42 11.36
N ASN A 585 35.52 -0.24 10.74
CA ASN A 585 35.15 0.99 11.45
C ASN A 585 33.64 1.15 11.60
N PHE A 586 32.85 0.11 11.32
CA PHE A 586 31.40 0.14 11.48
C PHE A 586 31.03 0.64 12.89
N PRO A 587 30.32 1.77 13.01
CA PRO A 587 30.09 2.43 14.30
C PRO A 587 28.96 1.76 15.13
N GLY A 588 28.45 0.61 14.68
CA GLY A 588 27.29 -0.04 15.28
C GLY A 588 25.96 0.63 14.95
N GLY A 589 24.88 0.12 15.56
CA GLY A 589 23.51 0.59 15.37
C GLY A 589 22.54 -0.51 14.96
N LEU A 590 21.24 -0.23 15.02
CA LEU A 590 20.19 -1.22 14.74
C LEU A 590 19.45 -0.92 13.43
N PHE A 591 19.68 -1.72 12.40
CA PHE A 591 19.18 -1.52 11.04
C PHE A 591 18.10 -2.54 10.67
N LYS A 592 16.94 -2.46 11.33
CA LYS A 592 15.84 -3.43 11.19
C LYS A 592 15.30 -3.63 9.76
N ARG A 593 15.47 -2.63 8.88
CA ARG A 593 14.95 -2.66 7.50
C ARG A 593 15.97 -3.16 6.48
N VAL A 594 17.25 -3.19 6.83
CA VAL A 594 18.31 -3.61 5.92
C VAL A 594 18.25 -5.14 5.75
N ARG A 595 18.20 -5.54 4.48
CA ARG A 595 18.14 -6.92 4.01
C ARG A 595 19.40 -7.32 3.27
N GLU A 596 20.20 -6.38 2.78
CA GLU A 596 21.38 -6.68 1.98
C GLU A 596 22.59 -5.88 2.46
N ILE A 597 23.72 -6.54 2.71
CA ILE A 597 24.95 -5.83 3.06
C ILE A 597 26.16 -6.35 2.28
N SER A 598 27.14 -5.47 2.10
CA SER A 598 28.43 -5.81 1.51
C SER A 598 29.56 -5.41 2.46
N LEU A 599 30.43 -6.37 2.79
CA LEU A 599 31.54 -6.22 3.71
C LEU A 599 32.87 -6.23 2.94
N TYR A 600 33.71 -5.22 3.15
CA TYR A 600 35.05 -5.14 2.57
C TYR A 600 35.98 -4.30 3.43
N ASP A 601 37.22 -4.76 3.64
CA ASP A 601 38.26 -4.00 4.32
C ASP A 601 39.66 -4.50 3.89
N GLU A 602 40.66 -3.63 3.98
CA GLU A 602 42.07 -4.01 3.82
C GLU A 602 42.61 -4.80 5.03
N HIS A 603 41.96 -4.71 6.19
CA HIS A 603 42.27 -5.43 7.43
C HIS A 603 41.32 -6.62 7.63
N PRO A 604 41.76 -7.72 8.26
CA PRO A 604 40.90 -8.87 8.48
C PRO A 604 39.72 -8.53 9.41
N PHE A 605 38.56 -9.14 9.16
CA PHE A 605 37.40 -9.07 10.05
C PHE A 605 37.48 -10.21 11.08
N GLU A 606 37.55 -9.87 12.37
CA GLU A 606 37.59 -10.87 13.45
C GLU A 606 36.19 -11.40 13.78
N TYR A 607 36.11 -12.43 14.62
CA TYR A 607 34.84 -13.13 14.91
C TYR A 607 33.78 -12.20 15.52
N GLU A 608 34.20 -11.30 16.42
CA GLU A 608 33.35 -10.34 17.13
C GLU A 608 32.62 -9.40 16.17
N PHE A 609 33.27 -9.01 15.08
CA PHE A 609 32.66 -8.18 14.04
C PHE A 609 31.41 -8.83 13.47
N PHE A 610 31.42 -10.14 13.23
CA PHE A 610 30.26 -10.84 12.68
C PHE A 610 29.12 -10.99 13.70
N ILE A 611 29.42 -11.01 15.01
CA ILE A 611 28.40 -10.91 16.06
C ILE A 611 27.72 -9.54 15.99
N GLU A 612 28.51 -8.46 15.91
CA GLU A 612 27.98 -7.10 15.81
C GLU A 612 27.14 -6.92 14.54
N ILE A 613 27.59 -7.47 13.40
CA ILE A 613 26.83 -7.45 12.15
C ILE A 613 25.50 -8.22 12.29
N ALA A 614 25.50 -9.43 12.88
CA ALA A 614 24.26 -10.18 13.06
C ALA A 614 23.25 -9.43 13.96
N GLN A 615 23.73 -8.76 15.01
CA GLN A 615 22.89 -7.96 15.91
C GLN A 615 22.39 -6.66 15.26
N ALA A 616 23.25 -6.01 14.46
CA ALA A 616 22.91 -4.78 13.76
C ALA A 616 21.89 -5.00 12.64
N PHE A 617 21.91 -6.18 12.00
CA PHE A 617 21.12 -6.50 10.81
C PHE A 617 20.21 -7.73 11.03
N PRO A 618 19.20 -7.65 11.92
CA PRO A 618 18.39 -8.82 12.30
C PRO A 618 17.50 -9.37 11.17
N SER A 619 17.31 -8.62 10.08
CA SER A 619 16.49 -9.01 8.92
C SER A 619 17.32 -9.25 7.65
N LEU A 620 18.62 -9.52 7.81
CA LEU A 620 19.55 -9.74 6.72
C LEU A 620 19.17 -10.96 5.88
N ARG A 621 19.06 -10.75 4.55
CA ARG A 621 18.75 -11.75 3.53
C ARG A 621 19.90 -12.03 2.57
N LYS A 622 20.75 -11.04 2.31
CA LYS A 622 21.93 -11.14 1.45
C LYS A 622 23.17 -10.58 2.13
N LEU A 623 24.24 -11.37 2.14
CA LEU A 623 25.54 -10.98 2.67
C LEU A 623 26.61 -11.21 1.62
N SER A 624 27.28 -10.15 1.18
CA SER A 624 28.46 -10.23 0.32
C SER A 624 29.71 -9.87 1.12
N LEU A 625 30.76 -10.68 1.07
CA LEU A 625 32.00 -10.48 1.80
C LEU A 625 33.21 -10.70 0.89
N SER A 626 34.13 -9.74 0.91
CA SER A 626 35.43 -9.85 0.26
C SER A 626 36.57 -9.40 1.18
N ASN A 627 37.49 -10.32 1.47
CA ASN A 627 38.69 -10.06 2.26
C ASN A 627 39.74 -11.16 2.08
N ARG A 628 40.91 -10.84 1.55
CA ARG A 628 41.98 -11.81 1.27
C ARG A 628 42.85 -12.14 2.49
N LYS A 629 42.73 -11.40 3.60
CA LYS A 629 43.51 -11.62 4.83
C LYS A 629 42.74 -12.50 5.81
N GLY A 630 43.42 -13.51 6.36
CA GLY A 630 42.86 -14.41 7.38
C GLY A 630 42.68 -13.74 8.74
N GLN A 631 41.81 -14.34 9.55
CA GLN A 631 41.54 -13.91 10.92
C GLN A 631 42.80 -14.09 11.79
N LYS A 632 43.18 -13.06 12.54
CA LYS A 632 44.38 -13.09 13.41
C LYS A 632 44.08 -13.76 14.74
N LEU A 633 42.86 -13.64 15.27
CA LEU A 633 42.50 -14.10 16.61
C LEU A 633 41.93 -15.53 16.63
N LYS A 634 42.06 -16.29 15.53
CA LYS A 634 41.45 -17.62 15.31
C LYS A 634 41.66 -18.66 16.42
N ASN A 635 42.72 -18.52 17.21
CA ASN A 635 43.14 -19.47 18.27
C ASN A 635 43.09 -18.88 19.69
N SER A 636 42.44 -17.73 19.91
CA SER A 636 42.17 -17.28 21.28
C SER A 636 41.23 -18.29 21.95
N LYS A 637 41.52 -18.74 23.18
CA LYS A 637 40.65 -19.63 23.97
C LYS A 637 39.37 -18.89 24.46
N MET A 638 38.78 -18.05 23.63
CA MET A 638 37.57 -17.29 23.97
C MET A 638 36.33 -18.04 23.49
N ASN A 639 35.39 -18.23 24.41
CA ASN A 639 34.12 -18.90 24.18
C ASN A 639 33.12 -17.88 23.62
N TYR A 640 33.22 -17.57 22.32
CA TYR A 640 32.34 -16.60 21.68
C TYR A 640 30.92 -17.17 21.47
N PRO A 641 29.88 -16.32 21.50
CA PRO A 641 28.52 -16.75 21.19
C PRO A 641 28.39 -17.17 19.73
N LEU A 642 27.41 -18.03 19.46
CA LEU A 642 27.07 -18.50 18.13
C LEU A 642 26.50 -17.34 17.30
N ILE A 643 26.95 -17.19 16.05
CA ILE A 643 26.44 -16.16 15.15
C ILE A 643 25.20 -16.68 14.44
N GLU A 644 24.08 -15.94 14.51
CA GLU A 644 22.81 -16.37 13.93
C GLU A 644 22.37 -15.44 12.79
N TYR A 645 22.14 -16.03 11.61
CA TYR A 645 21.56 -15.34 10.47
C TYR A 645 20.26 -16.03 10.04
N PRO A 646 19.14 -15.81 10.77
CA PRO A 646 17.90 -16.59 10.61
C PRO A 646 17.17 -16.38 9.27
N HIS A 647 17.53 -15.33 8.53
CA HIS A 647 16.86 -14.94 7.29
C HIS A 647 17.80 -14.88 6.07
N LEU A 648 19.07 -15.26 6.23
CA LEU A 648 20.11 -15.10 5.21
C LEU A 648 20.00 -16.19 4.14
N ASN A 649 19.43 -15.84 3.00
CA ASN A 649 19.16 -16.77 1.91
C ASN A 649 20.16 -16.64 0.75
N ASP A 650 21.02 -15.61 0.74
CA ASP A 650 22.07 -15.42 -0.26
C ASP A 650 23.39 -15.02 0.43
N LEU A 651 24.43 -15.85 0.28
CA LEU A 651 25.76 -15.63 0.84
C LEU A 651 26.81 -15.65 -0.27
N GLU A 652 27.44 -14.51 -0.49
CA GLU A 652 28.50 -14.33 -1.49
C GLU A 652 29.86 -14.15 -0.80
N LEU A 653 30.77 -15.09 -1.03
CA LEU A 653 32.13 -15.08 -0.52
C LEU A 653 33.10 -14.98 -1.71
N ILE A 654 33.49 -13.75 -2.05
CA ILE A 654 34.22 -13.41 -3.29
C ILE A 654 35.64 -12.95 -2.93
N ASP A 655 36.68 -13.45 -3.61
CA ASP A 655 38.07 -13.07 -3.33
C ASP A 655 38.43 -13.22 -1.83
N ILE A 656 38.04 -14.35 -1.25
CA ILE A 656 37.94 -14.54 0.19
C ILE A 656 39.06 -15.43 0.76
N HIS A 657 39.56 -15.10 1.95
CA HIS A 657 40.41 -16.02 2.69
C HIS A 657 39.61 -17.22 3.21
N LYS A 658 40.25 -18.39 3.30
CA LYS A 658 39.62 -19.64 3.77
C LYS A 658 38.98 -19.55 5.17
N ASP A 659 39.44 -18.63 6.02
CA ASP A 659 38.95 -18.54 7.40
C ASP A 659 37.50 -18.07 7.47
N TYR A 660 37.07 -17.20 6.55
CA TYR A 660 35.66 -16.76 6.49
C TYR A 660 34.75 -17.86 5.93
N VAL A 661 35.25 -18.66 4.98
CA VAL A 661 34.53 -19.86 4.51
C VAL A 661 34.36 -20.85 5.68
N GLU A 662 35.38 -21.01 6.51
CA GLU A 662 35.28 -21.81 7.74
C GLU A 662 34.31 -21.20 8.75
N LEU A 663 34.31 -19.88 8.94
CA LEU A 663 33.39 -19.20 9.85
C LEU A 663 31.92 -19.51 9.52
N PHE A 664 31.49 -19.25 8.28
CA PHE A 664 30.09 -19.39 7.89
C PHE A 664 29.63 -20.84 7.76
N LEU A 665 30.51 -21.74 7.30
CA LEU A 665 30.12 -23.13 7.07
C LEU A 665 30.23 -24.01 8.32
N ASP A 666 31.02 -23.64 9.34
CA ASP A 666 31.11 -24.42 10.58
C ASP A 666 29.86 -24.19 11.44
N ASN A 667 29.07 -25.24 11.66
CA ASN A 667 27.84 -25.14 12.44
C ASN A 667 28.07 -24.87 13.94
N THR A 668 29.31 -25.00 14.42
CA THR A 668 29.71 -24.61 15.77
C THR A 668 29.94 -23.10 15.91
N LYS A 669 30.01 -22.38 14.79
CA LYS A 669 30.31 -20.94 14.72
C LYS A 669 29.16 -20.10 14.17
N THR A 670 28.43 -20.62 13.18
CA THR A 670 27.35 -19.87 12.53
C THR A 670 26.15 -20.76 12.24
N LEU A 671 24.94 -20.24 12.54
CA LEU A 671 23.67 -20.82 12.12
C LEU A 671 23.11 -20.02 10.94
N LEU A 672 22.92 -20.72 9.81
CA LEU A 672 22.34 -20.17 8.58
C LEU A 672 20.88 -20.61 8.41
N SER A 673 20.09 -19.83 7.67
CA SER A 673 18.73 -20.21 7.30
C SER A 673 18.70 -21.38 6.31
N ASP A 674 17.54 -22.01 6.18
CA ASP A 674 17.31 -23.02 5.15
C ASP A 674 17.11 -22.35 3.78
N ASN A 675 17.38 -23.10 2.69
CA ASN A 675 17.30 -22.62 1.31
C ASN A 675 18.34 -21.55 0.93
N LEU A 676 19.59 -21.75 1.33
CA LEU A 676 20.70 -20.83 1.06
C LEU A 676 21.22 -20.95 -0.39
N CYS A 677 21.39 -19.81 -1.06
CA CYS A 677 22.23 -19.66 -2.24
C CYS A 677 23.65 -19.29 -1.78
N LEU A 678 24.64 -20.11 -2.14
CA LEU A 678 26.04 -19.89 -1.77
C LEU A 678 26.90 -19.64 -3.01
N SER A 679 27.61 -18.52 -3.01
CA SER A 679 28.61 -18.18 -4.03
C SER A 679 29.98 -18.20 -3.39
N VAL A 680 30.84 -19.15 -3.75
CA VAL A 680 32.16 -19.29 -3.14
C VAL A 680 33.14 -19.93 -4.10
N GLU A 681 34.40 -19.51 -4.02
CA GLU A 681 35.48 -20.16 -4.77
C GLU A 681 35.70 -21.61 -4.34
N TYR A 682 35.91 -22.49 -5.32
CA TYR A 682 36.09 -23.91 -5.08
C TYR A 682 37.31 -24.24 -4.20
N ARG A 683 38.42 -23.53 -4.38
CA ARG A 683 39.70 -23.82 -3.69
C ARG A 683 39.57 -23.64 -2.15
N PRO A 684 39.11 -22.49 -1.64
CA PRO A 684 38.81 -22.32 -0.21
C PRO A 684 37.82 -23.37 0.33
N LEU A 685 36.70 -23.60 -0.37
CA LEU A 685 35.67 -24.55 0.05
C LEU A 685 36.22 -25.98 0.23
N ARG A 686 36.99 -26.47 -0.76
CA ARG A 686 37.62 -27.80 -0.70
C ARG A 686 38.62 -27.92 0.46
N LYS A 687 39.36 -26.84 0.74
CA LYS A 687 40.38 -26.81 1.79
C LYS A 687 39.77 -26.85 3.19
N VAL A 688 38.74 -26.04 3.44
CA VAL A 688 38.05 -25.95 4.74
C VAL A 688 37.28 -27.24 5.06
N THR A 689 36.64 -27.84 4.07
CA THR A 689 35.89 -29.09 4.24
C THR A 689 36.79 -30.32 4.35
N ASN A 690 38.12 -30.18 4.24
CA ASN A 690 39.08 -31.28 4.14
C ASN A 690 38.69 -32.32 3.08
N ASN A 691 38.49 -31.86 1.84
CA ASN A 691 37.94 -32.68 0.75
C ASN A 691 36.58 -33.31 1.12
N PHE A 692 35.69 -32.53 1.75
CA PHE A 692 34.34 -32.98 2.16
C PHE A 692 34.38 -34.16 3.15
N LYS A 693 35.21 -34.04 4.19
CA LYS A 693 35.34 -34.99 5.31
C LYS A 693 35.06 -34.39 6.70
N LYS A 694 35.02 -33.06 6.85
CA LYS A 694 34.80 -32.38 8.15
C LYS A 694 33.31 -32.30 8.52
N ASP A 695 32.89 -33.09 9.52
CA ASP A 695 31.47 -33.22 9.90
C ASP A 695 30.80 -31.92 10.37
N THR A 696 31.52 -31.02 11.05
CA THR A 696 30.97 -29.74 11.53
C THR A 696 30.47 -28.82 10.41
N MET A 697 30.95 -29.03 9.18
CA MET A 697 30.53 -28.25 8.02
C MET A 697 29.26 -28.77 7.35
N ARG A 698 28.93 -30.05 7.60
CA ARG A 698 27.94 -30.79 6.84
C ARG A 698 26.53 -30.22 7.03
N PHE A 699 26.23 -29.74 8.23
CA PHE A 699 24.92 -29.19 8.57
C PHE A 699 24.59 -27.93 7.76
N ASN A 700 25.47 -26.93 7.72
CA ASN A 700 25.24 -25.72 6.94
C ASN A 700 25.35 -25.98 5.43
N CYS A 701 26.25 -26.86 4.98
CA CYS A 701 26.32 -27.25 3.57
C CYS A 701 25.01 -27.91 3.08
N ALA A 702 24.33 -28.70 3.93
CA ALA A 702 23.09 -29.37 3.58
C ALA A 702 21.92 -28.41 3.30
N LYS A 703 21.98 -27.19 3.85
CA LYS A 703 20.98 -26.12 3.66
C LYS A 703 21.13 -25.38 2.33
N VAL A 704 22.23 -25.59 1.60
CA VAL A 704 22.52 -24.91 0.33
C VAL A 704 21.72 -25.55 -0.80
N VAL A 705 20.85 -24.75 -1.44
CA VAL A 705 19.99 -25.14 -2.56
C VAL A 705 20.55 -24.70 -3.91
N GLN A 706 21.44 -23.71 -3.93
CA GLN A 706 22.15 -23.27 -5.12
C GLN A 706 23.61 -22.97 -4.81
N LEU A 707 24.51 -23.43 -5.67
CA LEU A 707 25.95 -23.23 -5.52
C LEU A 707 26.57 -22.79 -6.84
N MET A 708 27.24 -21.64 -6.82
CA MET A 708 27.89 -21.05 -7.99
C MET A 708 29.40 -21.33 -7.94
N ILE A 709 29.93 -22.04 -8.95
CA ILE A 709 31.33 -22.51 -9.01
C ILE A 709 31.93 -22.24 -10.41
N PRO A 710 33.23 -21.89 -10.55
CA PRO A 710 33.88 -21.74 -11.87
C PRO A 710 33.80 -23.01 -12.75
N ALA A 711 33.68 -22.84 -14.07
CA ALA A 711 33.34 -23.88 -15.06
C ALA A 711 34.19 -25.17 -15.11
N LYS A 712 35.40 -25.21 -14.51
CA LYS A 712 36.30 -26.37 -14.54
C LYS A 712 36.22 -27.23 -13.26
N PHE A 713 35.05 -27.80 -12.96
CA PHE A 713 34.84 -28.59 -11.74
C PHE A 713 34.27 -30.01 -11.97
N LYS A 714 34.91 -31.04 -11.39
CA LYS A 714 34.42 -32.45 -11.35
C LYS A 714 33.70 -32.73 -10.03
N ILE A 715 32.41 -33.06 -10.12
CA ILE A 715 31.55 -33.39 -8.96
C ILE A 715 31.88 -34.80 -8.46
N SER A 716 32.30 -34.93 -7.19
CA SER A 716 32.51 -36.23 -6.53
C SER A 716 31.27 -36.72 -5.79
N GLN A 717 31.17 -38.01 -5.47
CA GLN A 717 30.09 -38.54 -4.62
C GLN A 717 30.08 -37.89 -3.23
N ARG A 718 31.26 -37.62 -2.64
CA ARG A 718 31.38 -36.94 -1.35
C ARG A 718 30.86 -35.51 -1.40
N PHE A 719 31.06 -34.83 -2.52
CA PHE A 719 30.50 -33.50 -2.75
C PHE A 719 28.96 -33.53 -2.73
N LYS A 720 28.34 -34.50 -3.42
CA LYS A 720 26.88 -34.67 -3.41
C LYS A 720 26.33 -34.96 -2.01
N ALA A 721 27.09 -35.67 -1.17
CA ALA A 721 26.70 -35.94 0.22
C ALA A 721 26.74 -34.70 1.14
N TYR A 722 27.55 -33.69 0.80
CA TYR A 722 27.60 -32.40 1.51
C TYR A 722 26.51 -31.44 1.03
N PHE A 723 26.09 -31.58 -0.23
CA PHE A 723 25.14 -30.70 -0.89
C PHE A 723 23.99 -31.52 -1.53
N PRO A 724 23.12 -32.14 -0.73
CA PRO A 724 22.12 -33.10 -1.20
C PRO A 724 21.04 -32.46 -2.09
N HIS A 725 20.75 -31.18 -1.92
CA HIS A 725 19.64 -30.47 -2.58
C HIS A 725 20.11 -29.40 -3.59
N VAL A 726 21.41 -29.36 -3.90
CA VAL A 726 22.00 -28.21 -4.61
C VAL A 726 21.80 -28.27 -6.13
N LYS A 727 21.41 -27.14 -6.71
CA LYS A 727 21.54 -26.85 -8.14
C LYS A 727 22.87 -26.14 -8.39
N ILE A 728 23.73 -26.72 -9.23
CA ILE A 728 25.06 -26.15 -9.53
C ILE A 728 24.95 -25.28 -10.78
N SER A 729 25.38 -24.03 -10.68
CA SER A 729 25.51 -23.11 -11.81
C SER A 729 26.98 -22.80 -12.07
N GLN A 730 27.43 -22.99 -13.32
CA GLN A 730 28.79 -22.68 -13.73
C GLN A 730 28.85 -21.29 -14.36
N PHE A 731 29.83 -20.49 -13.96
CA PHE A 731 30.13 -19.19 -14.55
C PHE A 731 31.54 -19.21 -15.17
N TYR A 732 31.70 -18.44 -16.24
CA TYR A 732 32.92 -18.33 -17.03
C TYR A 732 33.94 -17.41 -16.38
#